data_AF-A0A1B2E8G5-F1
#
_entry.id   AF-A0A1B2E8G5-F1
#
_cell.length_a   1.000
_cell.length_b   1.000
_cell.length_c   1.000
_cell.angle_alpha   90.00
_cell.angle_beta   90.00
_cell.angle_gamma   90.00
#
_symmetry.space_group_name_H-M   'P 1'
#
loop_
_entity.id
_entity.type
_entity.pdbx_description
1 polymer ?
#
loop_
_entity_poly.entity_id
_entity_poly.type
_entity_poly.pdbx_seq_one_letter_code
_entity_poly.pdbx_strand_id
1 'polypeptide(L)'
;MMVGRTPTPTVFADIADNFSKIGRDPLGNQVPAPVMSEKAQEKPGIHLSWILPEGLRQGYQTHEELEPEYPRVPNRWIVSRLWSTKTQPERVSCKHWVVESDAMEKKKGPEFGNEDSLTFPKLDDPDFPYRILGRSFPIETNMSEPLERFQQLHALGPGNPAFSAMYPYHVNVFGFYDDLLAGDKFGNRLEDIRVSYVIRGYYQNQPALIESEEICRYRFGWKPPEGLIYPAFPVLHGVVTGLHWVDDEKDYNGHFILRLPMPKLAVGNTSVEAVSALHATNQSSNERLMRVLLNDQSHKLVNLDGIYQADYMDHKKRFQIVAEQNSFTLQSKISNSDSDHQELPELTPDEQHLYRSLQQGLDELYKQRFNADAKRSLIYDLWCKYIITAYTVEPLGNDQARTSMKEYEEALAKEIHALGLTESALEELGEHLKILEQQLVGSIHSFYNLEQTADHRFYEPNSPVLLLSGASRGNLFDSNLAPGELLKCRLLGETIRSFTIDFKFRENAYSVSCHTDQLLARKQVKGNYPELLLEAVLFTSDCAELLVTFIAQQLDLLPLSEDEHAYLHTVVNQALENITKRGILDKGQELPAPLFLNVWSEPWNPVILSWRALYYPDQNLVSSHPKLDHWNFQGTDYVYHNSEPDTRESVVIEGSIFLTPI
;
A
#
# COMPACT_ATOMS: atom_id res chain seq x y z
N MET A 1 -0.82 0.35 -18.53
CA MET A 1 -0.73 -1.11 -18.70
C MET A 1 -1.60 -1.51 -19.88
N MET A 2 -1.07 -2.33 -20.80
CA MET A 2 -1.88 -2.96 -21.85
C MET A 2 -2.33 -4.32 -21.34
N VAL A 3 -3.62 -4.63 -21.50
CA VAL A 3 -4.23 -5.89 -21.10
C VAL A 3 -4.84 -6.51 -22.34
N GLY A 4 -4.38 -7.71 -22.70
CA GLY A 4 -4.94 -8.51 -23.78
C GLY A 4 -5.33 -9.85 -23.21
N ARG A 5 -4.68 -10.90 -23.71
CA ARG A 5 -4.93 -12.26 -23.23
C ARG A 5 -4.30 -12.45 -21.86
N THR A 6 -5.06 -13.05 -20.96
CA THR A 6 -4.61 -13.38 -19.62
C THR A 6 -3.37 -14.29 -19.67
N PRO A 7 -2.25 -13.92 -19.04
CA PRO A 7 -1.06 -14.75 -18.99
C PRO A 7 -1.31 -16.02 -18.16
N THR A 8 -0.57 -17.08 -18.45
CA THR A 8 -0.51 -18.31 -17.64
C THR A 8 0.80 -18.29 -16.82
N PRO A 9 0.82 -18.51 -15.49
CA PRO A 9 -0.25 -19.01 -14.61
C PRO A 9 -1.33 -17.99 -14.22
N THR A 10 -2.47 -18.49 -13.77
CA THR A 10 -3.77 -17.81 -13.63
C THR A 10 -4.07 -17.18 -12.27
N VAL A 11 -3.10 -17.13 -11.35
CA VAL A 11 -3.32 -16.55 -10.01
C VAL A 11 -2.82 -15.11 -9.98
N PHE A 12 -3.73 -14.19 -9.70
CA PHE A 12 -3.49 -12.76 -9.60
C PHE A 12 -3.65 -12.29 -8.17
N ALA A 13 -2.91 -11.28 -7.76
CA ALA A 13 -3.20 -10.58 -6.51
C ALA A 13 -4.55 -9.85 -6.66
N ASP A 14 -5.41 -9.99 -5.67
CA ASP A 14 -6.66 -9.22 -5.56
C ASP A 14 -6.53 -8.29 -4.36
N ILE A 15 -6.51 -7.00 -4.65
CA ILE A 15 -6.12 -5.97 -3.67
C ILE A 15 -7.22 -4.93 -3.44
N ALA A 16 -8.18 -4.77 -4.35
CA ALA A 16 -9.13 -3.66 -4.27
C ALA A 16 -10.21 -3.92 -3.20
N ASP A 17 -10.30 -3.02 -2.21
CA ASP A 17 -11.31 -3.11 -1.16
C ASP A 17 -12.73 -2.98 -1.72
N ASN A 18 -13.64 -3.80 -1.19
CA ASN A 18 -15.05 -3.79 -1.56
C ASN A 18 -15.95 -3.44 -0.37
N PHE A 19 -16.19 -2.14 -0.21
CA PHE A 19 -17.05 -1.57 0.82
C PHE A 19 -18.54 -1.86 0.61
N SER A 20 -18.97 -2.38 -0.55
CA SER A 20 -20.37 -2.83 -0.71
C SER A 20 -20.71 -4.00 0.21
N LYS A 21 -19.69 -4.71 0.70
CA LYS A 21 -19.86 -5.82 1.62
C LYS A 21 -20.16 -5.37 3.05
N ILE A 22 -19.93 -4.11 3.42
CA ILE A 22 -20.28 -3.60 4.77
C ILE A 22 -21.75 -3.83 5.10
N GLY A 23 -22.65 -3.70 4.12
CA GLY A 23 -24.07 -3.97 4.33
C GLY A 23 -24.39 -5.44 4.68
N ARG A 24 -23.49 -6.39 4.37
CA ARG A 24 -23.63 -7.82 4.70
C ARG A 24 -22.72 -8.26 5.85
N ASP A 25 -21.56 -7.62 5.99
CA ASP A 25 -20.58 -7.85 7.03
C ASP A 25 -20.15 -6.51 7.65
N PRO A 26 -20.89 -6.04 8.66
CA PRO A 26 -20.65 -4.74 9.28
C PRO A 26 -19.34 -4.65 10.05
N LEU A 27 -18.74 -5.79 10.44
CA LEU A 27 -17.43 -5.81 11.09
C LEU A 27 -16.30 -5.52 10.11
N GLY A 28 -16.58 -5.52 8.80
CA GLY A 28 -15.63 -5.16 7.77
C GLY A 28 -14.62 -6.27 7.43
N ASN A 29 -14.73 -7.46 8.02
CA ASN A 29 -13.79 -8.56 7.78
C ASN A 29 -13.78 -9.01 6.31
N GLN A 30 -14.90 -8.85 5.61
CA GLN A 30 -15.02 -9.16 4.19
C GLN A 30 -14.72 -7.97 3.28
N VAL A 31 -14.50 -6.76 3.80
CA VAL A 31 -14.22 -5.56 2.99
C VAL A 31 -12.93 -5.74 2.19
N PRO A 32 -11.80 -6.17 2.79
CA PRO A 32 -10.64 -6.57 2.01
C PRO A 32 -11.01 -7.71 1.07
N ALA A 33 -10.55 -7.63 -0.17
CA ALA A 33 -10.65 -8.75 -1.08
C ALA A 33 -9.71 -9.90 -0.63
N PRO A 34 -9.98 -11.15 -1.03
CA PRO A 34 -9.02 -12.24 -0.84
C PRO A 34 -7.67 -11.88 -1.44
N VAL A 35 -6.55 -12.26 -0.82
CA VAL A 35 -5.21 -11.82 -1.27
C VAL A 35 -4.91 -12.25 -2.71
N MET A 36 -5.46 -13.39 -3.14
CA MET A 36 -5.30 -13.90 -4.50
C MET A 36 -6.63 -14.33 -5.13
N SER A 37 -6.72 -14.17 -6.45
CA SER A 37 -7.85 -14.54 -7.30
C SER A 37 -7.39 -15.32 -8.53
N GLU A 38 -8.20 -16.26 -9.01
CA GLU A 38 -7.96 -16.98 -10.27
C GLU A 38 -8.51 -16.23 -11.49
N LYS A 39 -9.18 -15.10 -11.27
CA LYS A 39 -9.76 -14.28 -12.34
C LYS A 39 -8.94 -13.01 -12.52
N ALA A 40 -8.57 -12.74 -13.77
CA ALA A 40 -8.07 -11.42 -14.15
C ALA A 40 -9.16 -10.38 -13.85
N GLN A 41 -8.81 -9.35 -13.08
CA GLN A 41 -9.73 -8.27 -12.74
C GLN A 41 -9.90 -7.28 -13.88
N GLU A 42 -8.83 -7.06 -14.64
CA GLU A 42 -8.78 -6.03 -15.67
C GLU A 42 -9.31 -6.55 -17.01
N LYS A 43 -10.15 -5.75 -17.64
CA LYS A 43 -10.73 -6.03 -18.97
C LYS A 43 -9.66 -5.83 -20.05
N PRO A 44 -9.77 -6.48 -21.22
CA PRO A 44 -8.86 -6.19 -22.33
C PRO A 44 -8.96 -4.72 -22.77
N GLY A 45 -7.83 -4.08 -23.04
CA GLY A 45 -7.72 -2.67 -23.41
C GLY A 45 -6.50 -1.99 -22.79
N ILE A 46 -6.55 -0.66 -22.66
CA ILE A 46 -5.47 0.13 -22.07
C ILE A 46 -5.92 0.73 -20.74
N HIS A 47 -5.20 0.38 -19.68
CA HIS A 47 -5.39 0.91 -18.34
C HIS A 47 -4.32 1.95 -18.04
N LEU A 48 -4.72 3.20 -17.87
CA LEU A 48 -3.85 4.32 -17.55
C LEU A 48 -3.91 4.61 -16.06
N SER A 49 -2.75 4.87 -15.47
CA SER A 49 -2.59 5.40 -14.12
C SER A 49 -1.58 6.54 -14.20
N TRP A 50 -1.86 7.65 -13.52
CA TRP A 50 -0.92 8.77 -13.46
C TRP A 50 -0.55 9.08 -12.02
N ILE A 51 0.71 9.45 -11.84
CA ILE A 51 1.29 9.74 -10.53
C ILE A 51 1.21 11.23 -10.29
N LEU A 52 0.73 11.60 -9.11
CA LEU A 52 0.69 12.99 -8.67
C LEU A 52 2.10 13.47 -8.27
N PRO A 53 2.44 14.75 -8.48
CA PRO A 53 3.67 15.34 -7.97
C PRO A 53 3.86 15.05 -6.48
N GLU A 54 5.10 14.87 -6.05
CA GLU A 54 5.44 14.49 -4.68
C GLU A 54 4.84 15.42 -3.63
N GLY A 55 4.86 16.75 -3.86
CA GLY A 55 4.23 17.73 -2.98
C GLY A 55 2.73 17.56 -2.76
N LEU A 56 2.01 16.82 -3.61
CA LEU A 56 0.60 16.48 -3.43
C LEU A 56 0.37 15.12 -2.74
N ARG A 57 1.45 14.36 -2.50
CA ARG A 57 1.43 13.02 -1.87
C ARG A 57 1.97 13.02 -0.44
N GLN A 58 2.44 14.17 0.05
CA GLN A 58 3.00 14.31 1.39
C GLN A 58 2.03 15.06 2.30
N GLY A 59 1.92 14.59 3.54
CA GLY A 59 1.21 15.29 4.61
C GLY A 59 2.12 16.36 5.23
N TYR A 60 1.54 17.49 5.61
CA TYR A 60 2.23 18.56 6.31
C TYR A 60 1.70 18.66 7.73
N GLN A 61 2.61 18.62 8.71
CA GLN A 61 2.28 18.71 10.13
C GLN A 61 3.09 19.85 10.74
N THR A 62 2.41 20.86 11.28
CA THR A 62 3.06 22.04 11.90
C THR A 62 3.60 21.73 13.30
N HIS A 63 2.91 20.88 14.06
CA HIS A 63 3.26 20.47 15.41
C HIS A 63 2.94 18.98 15.61
N GLU A 64 3.76 18.24 16.37
CA GLU A 64 3.60 16.79 16.60
C GLU A 64 2.24 16.42 17.21
N GLU A 65 1.60 17.33 17.95
CA GLU A 65 0.30 17.11 18.59
C GLU A 65 -0.91 17.31 17.64
N LEU A 66 -0.70 17.93 16.47
CA LEU A 66 -1.77 18.19 15.49
C LEU A 66 -1.82 17.09 14.43
N GLU A 67 -3.00 16.78 13.92
CA GLU A 67 -3.12 15.84 12.81
C GLU A 67 -2.42 16.38 11.53
N PRO A 68 -1.76 15.51 10.75
CA PRO A 68 -1.14 15.92 9.51
C PRO A 68 -2.20 16.35 8.47
N GLU A 69 -2.01 17.53 7.88
CA GLU A 69 -2.86 18.03 6.80
C GLU A 69 -2.37 17.52 5.44
N TYR A 70 -3.28 16.91 4.69
CA TYR A 70 -2.99 16.47 3.32
C TYR A 70 -3.48 17.48 2.29
N PRO A 71 -2.69 17.73 1.23
CA PRO A 71 -3.08 18.65 0.19
C PRO A 71 -4.18 18.07 -0.69
N ARG A 72 -5.12 18.94 -1.09
CA ARG A 72 -6.13 18.59 -2.10
C ARG A 72 -5.46 18.32 -3.44
N VAL A 73 -6.07 17.41 -4.20
CA VAL A 73 -5.62 16.99 -5.53
C VAL A 73 -6.67 17.36 -6.59
N PRO A 74 -6.30 17.40 -7.90
CA PRO A 74 -7.27 17.75 -8.94
C PRO A 74 -8.44 16.76 -8.99
N ASN A 75 -9.65 17.29 -9.10
CA ASN A 75 -10.90 16.52 -9.18
C ASN A 75 -11.42 16.33 -10.61
N ARG A 76 -10.78 16.96 -11.61
CA ARG A 76 -11.14 16.81 -13.02
C ARG A 76 -9.93 16.48 -13.86
N TRP A 77 -10.09 15.51 -14.75
CA TRP A 77 -9.06 15.16 -15.71
C TRP A 77 -9.65 15.04 -17.11
N ILE A 78 -8.87 15.46 -18.10
CA ILE A 78 -9.16 15.24 -19.51
C ILE A 78 -8.11 14.28 -20.03
N VAL A 79 -8.56 13.09 -20.43
CA VAL A 79 -7.72 12.08 -21.07
C VAL A 79 -7.91 12.22 -22.57
N SER A 80 -6.81 12.36 -23.30
CA SER A 80 -6.82 12.51 -24.76
C SER A 80 -5.99 11.40 -25.37
N ARG A 81 -6.64 10.53 -26.16
CA ARG A 81 -5.96 9.51 -26.95
C ARG A 81 -5.58 10.09 -28.29
N LEU A 82 -4.33 9.89 -28.67
CA LEU A 82 -3.79 10.14 -30.01
C LEU A 82 -3.41 8.78 -30.61
N TRP A 83 -3.85 8.48 -31.82
CA TRP A 83 -3.45 7.24 -32.49
C TRP A 83 -3.31 7.43 -33.99
N SER A 84 -2.47 6.60 -34.58
CA SER A 84 -2.30 6.43 -36.02
C SER A 84 -2.52 4.97 -36.41
N THR A 85 -3.05 4.74 -37.60
CA THR A 85 -3.25 3.40 -38.15
C THR A 85 -2.17 3.11 -39.20
N LYS A 86 -1.80 1.84 -39.39
CA LYS A 86 -0.86 1.45 -40.48
C LYS A 86 -1.33 1.86 -41.87
N THR A 87 -2.63 1.99 -42.08
CA THR A 87 -3.24 2.37 -43.36
C THR A 87 -3.20 3.87 -43.62
N GLN A 88 -3.10 4.70 -42.58
CA GLN A 88 -3.00 6.16 -42.66
C GLN A 88 -2.03 6.68 -41.58
N PRO A 89 -0.75 6.30 -41.65
CA PRO A 89 0.24 6.72 -40.65
C PRO A 89 0.45 8.24 -40.66
N GLU A 90 0.15 8.90 -41.78
CA GLU A 90 0.19 10.35 -41.99
C GLU A 90 -1.02 11.10 -41.39
N ARG A 91 -1.93 10.42 -40.69
CA ARG A 91 -3.08 11.05 -40.04
C ARG A 91 -3.22 10.61 -38.58
N VAL A 92 -3.08 11.56 -37.66
CA VAL A 92 -3.37 11.31 -36.24
C VAL A 92 -4.83 11.62 -35.94
N SER A 93 -5.48 10.61 -35.36
CA SER A 93 -6.83 10.71 -34.84
C SER A 93 -6.78 11.03 -33.35
N CYS A 94 -7.81 11.74 -32.87
CA CYS A 94 -7.89 12.16 -31.48
C CYS A 94 -9.29 11.92 -30.89
N LYS A 95 -9.33 11.45 -29.65
CA LYS A 95 -10.55 11.21 -28.85
C LYS A 95 -10.31 11.67 -27.42
N HIS A 96 -11.35 12.21 -26.79
CA HIS A 96 -11.27 12.84 -25.48
C HIS A 96 -12.31 12.29 -24.51
N TRP A 97 -11.91 12.12 -23.27
CA TRP A 97 -12.75 11.72 -22.15
C TRP A 97 -12.57 12.68 -20.99
N VAL A 98 -13.61 12.80 -20.18
CA VAL A 98 -13.59 13.48 -18.89
C VAL A 98 -13.59 12.41 -17.80
N VAL A 99 -12.72 12.57 -16.81
CA VAL A 99 -12.74 11.82 -15.56
C VAL A 99 -13.09 12.79 -14.44
N GLU A 100 -14.18 12.49 -13.72
CA GLU A 100 -14.58 13.23 -12.53
C GLU A 100 -14.25 12.41 -11.30
N SER A 101 -13.11 12.72 -10.67
CA SER A 101 -12.54 11.95 -9.57
C SER A 101 -13.31 12.12 -8.25
N ASP A 102 -14.11 13.17 -8.11
CA ASP A 102 -14.89 13.48 -6.90
C ASP A 102 -16.37 13.04 -6.99
N ALA A 103 -16.82 12.52 -8.13
CA ALA A 103 -18.22 12.14 -8.31
C ALA A 103 -18.55 10.92 -7.44
N MET A 104 -19.66 10.98 -6.71
CA MET A 104 -20.14 9.89 -5.87
C MET A 104 -21.56 9.49 -6.22
N GLU A 105 -21.77 8.18 -6.37
CA GLU A 105 -23.06 7.58 -6.71
C GLU A 105 -23.43 6.42 -5.78
N LYS A 106 -24.73 6.10 -5.70
CA LYS A 106 -25.22 4.93 -4.92
C LYS A 106 -25.14 3.61 -5.69
N LYS A 107 -25.17 3.64 -7.03
CA LYS A 107 -25.23 2.46 -7.89
C LYS A 107 -24.22 2.54 -9.04
N LYS A 108 -23.77 1.36 -9.49
CA LYS A 108 -22.96 1.22 -10.70
C LYS A 108 -23.88 1.15 -11.90
N GLY A 109 -23.50 1.83 -12.98
CA GLY A 109 -24.21 1.72 -14.26
C GLY A 109 -23.57 2.56 -15.36
N PRO A 110 -23.78 2.17 -16.63
CA PRO A 110 -23.31 2.95 -17.79
C PRO A 110 -23.91 4.35 -17.81
N GLU A 111 -25.14 4.52 -17.32
CA GLU A 111 -25.84 5.80 -17.22
C GLU A 111 -25.13 6.80 -16.31
N PHE A 112 -24.29 6.32 -15.38
CA PHE A 112 -23.50 7.14 -14.47
C PHE A 112 -22.03 7.25 -14.89
N GLY A 113 -21.58 6.46 -15.88
CA GLY A 113 -20.19 6.41 -16.31
C GLY A 113 -19.23 5.84 -15.25
N ASN A 114 -19.72 5.00 -14.34
CA ASN A 114 -18.98 4.53 -13.16
C ASN A 114 -18.91 3.00 -13.03
N GLU A 115 -19.11 2.26 -14.13
CA GLU A 115 -19.16 0.78 -14.14
C GLU A 115 -17.92 0.15 -13.49
N ASP A 116 -16.75 0.67 -13.87
CA ASP A 116 -15.44 0.19 -13.40
C ASP A 116 -14.94 0.90 -12.14
N SER A 117 -15.68 1.90 -11.65
CA SER A 117 -15.31 2.66 -10.46
C SER A 117 -15.40 1.84 -9.18
N LEU A 118 -14.69 2.26 -8.14
CA LEU A 118 -14.56 1.51 -6.90
C LEU A 118 -15.52 2.02 -5.82
N THR A 119 -15.79 1.16 -4.85
CA THR A 119 -16.57 1.52 -3.67
C THR A 119 -15.70 2.33 -2.69
N PHE A 120 -16.32 3.29 -2.02
CA PHE A 120 -15.69 4.17 -1.03
C PHE A 120 -16.59 4.23 0.22
N PRO A 121 -16.05 4.14 1.43
CA PRO A 121 -16.84 4.12 2.67
C PRO A 121 -17.56 5.45 2.89
N LYS A 122 -18.83 5.37 3.27
CA LYS A 122 -19.66 6.52 3.64
C LYS A 122 -20.56 6.12 4.81
N LEU A 123 -19.94 5.92 5.97
CA LEU A 123 -20.60 5.40 7.18
C LEU A 123 -21.67 6.36 7.76
N ASP A 124 -21.67 7.64 7.35
CA ASP A 124 -22.67 8.63 7.75
C ASP A 124 -24.09 8.29 7.23
N ASP A 125 -24.21 7.52 6.15
CA ASP A 125 -25.50 7.08 5.59
C ASP A 125 -25.75 5.60 5.98
N PRO A 126 -26.63 5.33 6.97
CA PRO A 126 -26.85 3.96 7.45
C PRO A 126 -27.53 3.05 6.42
N ASP A 127 -28.32 3.60 5.50
CA ASP A 127 -29.00 2.83 4.46
C ASP A 127 -28.04 2.44 3.33
N PHE A 128 -27.01 3.28 3.10
CA PHE A 128 -25.97 3.06 2.09
C PHE A 128 -24.61 3.43 2.68
N PRO A 129 -23.95 2.52 3.43
CA PRO A 129 -22.68 2.79 4.13
C PRO A 129 -21.47 2.93 3.20
N TYR A 130 -21.71 3.03 1.89
CA TYR A 130 -20.71 3.22 0.85
C TYR A 130 -21.26 4.07 -0.31
N ARG A 131 -20.35 4.59 -1.12
CA ARG A 131 -20.60 5.23 -2.42
C ARG A 131 -19.69 4.62 -3.48
N ILE A 132 -19.97 4.85 -4.74
CA ILE A 132 -19.05 4.57 -5.84
C ILE A 132 -18.36 5.87 -6.19
N LEU A 133 -17.04 5.90 -6.05
CA LEU A 133 -16.23 7.09 -6.25
C LEU A 133 -15.61 7.09 -7.65
N GLY A 134 -15.71 8.23 -8.32
CA GLY A 134 -15.13 8.45 -9.64
C GLY A 134 -16.06 8.01 -10.77
N ARG A 135 -15.95 8.70 -11.91
CA ARG A 135 -16.63 8.31 -13.17
C ARG A 135 -15.85 8.80 -14.37
N SER A 136 -15.97 8.11 -15.51
CA SER A 136 -15.37 8.52 -16.77
C SER A 136 -16.34 8.38 -17.94
N PHE A 137 -16.29 9.34 -18.87
CA PHE A 137 -17.17 9.37 -20.03
C PHE A 137 -16.56 10.18 -21.19
N PRO A 138 -16.93 9.90 -22.45
CA PRO A 138 -16.51 10.71 -23.60
C PRO A 138 -16.94 12.17 -23.44
N ILE A 139 -16.09 13.12 -23.83
CA ILE A 139 -16.38 14.56 -23.64
C ILE A 139 -17.61 15.07 -24.39
N GLU A 140 -18.06 14.33 -25.42
CA GLU A 140 -19.24 14.64 -26.23
C GLU A 140 -20.54 14.17 -25.56
N THR A 141 -20.44 13.30 -24.56
CA THR A 141 -21.58 12.74 -23.84
C THR A 141 -22.12 13.76 -22.84
N ASN A 142 -23.42 14.04 -22.90
CA ASN A 142 -24.09 14.88 -21.93
C ASN A 142 -24.48 14.04 -20.70
N MET A 143 -23.68 14.12 -19.64
CA MET A 143 -23.91 13.40 -18.39
C MET A 143 -24.69 14.24 -17.38
N SER A 144 -25.51 13.60 -16.56
CA SER A 144 -26.15 14.28 -15.42
C SER A 144 -25.12 14.67 -14.35
N GLU A 145 -25.45 15.68 -13.54
CA GLU A 145 -24.70 15.92 -12.30
C GLU A 145 -24.75 14.67 -11.41
N PRO A 146 -23.65 14.36 -10.71
CA PRO A 146 -23.63 13.21 -9.82
C PRO A 146 -24.49 13.49 -8.58
N LEU A 147 -24.92 12.43 -7.92
CA LEU A 147 -25.70 12.52 -6.67
C LEU A 147 -24.99 13.37 -5.61
N GLU A 148 -23.69 13.15 -5.42
CA GLU A 148 -22.86 13.85 -4.44
C GLU A 148 -21.45 14.09 -5.00
N ARG A 149 -20.75 15.10 -4.49
CA ARG A 149 -19.34 15.35 -4.80
C ARG A 149 -18.49 15.31 -3.54
N PHE A 150 -17.37 14.60 -3.60
CA PHE A 150 -16.43 14.46 -2.51
C PHE A 150 -15.66 15.77 -2.31
N GLN A 151 -15.84 16.41 -1.15
CA GLN A 151 -15.38 17.78 -0.93
C GLN A 151 -13.84 17.93 -0.89
N GLN A 152 -13.14 16.93 -0.37
CA GLN A 152 -11.69 16.97 -0.18
C GLN A 152 -11.05 15.66 -0.65
N LEU A 153 -10.79 15.58 -1.96
CA LEU A 153 -10.03 14.47 -2.52
C LEU A 153 -8.54 14.66 -2.21
N HIS A 154 -7.92 13.63 -1.64
CA HIS A 154 -6.49 13.58 -1.31
C HIS A 154 -5.80 12.43 -2.06
N ALA A 155 -4.47 12.39 -2.00
CA ALA A 155 -3.69 11.28 -2.53
C ALA A 155 -3.80 9.99 -1.70
N LEU A 156 -4.36 10.07 -0.49
CA LEU A 156 -4.61 8.96 0.42
C LEU A 156 -6.07 8.52 0.35
N GLY A 157 -6.29 7.21 0.46
CA GLY A 157 -7.61 6.62 0.58
C GLY A 157 -7.91 6.22 2.03
N PRO A 158 -9.15 5.85 2.35
CA PRO A 158 -9.55 5.43 3.69
C PRO A 158 -8.78 4.18 4.12
N GLY A 159 -7.86 4.34 5.07
CA GLY A 159 -7.01 3.24 5.56
C GLY A 159 -5.98 2.72 4.55
N ASN A 160 -5.81 3.36 3.39
CA ASN A 160 -4.94 2.88 2.31
C ASN A 160 -3.98 3.98 1.83
N PRO A 161 -2.68 3.92 2.22
CA PRO A 161 -1.69 4.90 1.79
C PRO A 161 -1.25 4.75 0.32
N ALA A 162 -1.52 3.62 -0.33
CA ALA A 162 -1.20 3.38 -1.74
C ALA A 162 -2.33 3.75 -2.70
N PHE A 163 -3.38 4.41 -2.20
CA PHE A 163 -4.56 4.80 -2.97
C PHE A 163 -4.23 5.50 -4.29
N SER A 164 -3.30 6.46 -4.32
CA SER A 164 -2.90 7.16 -5.55
C SER A 164 -1.74 6.50 -6.31
N ALA A 165 -1.16 5.44 -5.75
CA ALA A 165 0.03 4.79 -6.30
C ALA A 165 -0.31 3.61 -7.21
N MET A 166 -1.36 2.86 -6.89
CA MET A 166 -1.68 1.60 -7.58
C MET A 166 -3.03 1.67 -8.28
N TYR A 167 -3.03 1.45 -9.59
CA TYR A 167 -4.22 1.52 -10.45
C TYR A 167 -5.48 0.83 -9.89
N PRO A 168 -5.41 -0.41 -9.32
CA PRO A 168 -6.59 -1.08 -8.82
C PRO A 168 -7.28 -0.41 -7.62
N TYR A 169 -6.66 0.59 -6.99
CA TYR A 169 -7.26 1.36 -5.88
C TYR A 169 -7.98 2.63 -6.33
N HIS A 170 -7.78 3.10 -7.57
CA HIS A 170 -8.21 4.43 -7.99
C HIS A 170 -8.78 4.50 -9.42
N VAL A 171 -9.33 3.39 -9.92
CA VAL A 171 -9.99 3.35 -11.23
C VAL A 171 -11.06 4.45 -11.31
N ASN A 172 -11.02 5.25 -12.39
CA ASN A 172 -11.84 6.46 -12.59
C ASN A 172 -11.64 7.61 -11.57
N VAL A 173 -10.55 7.59 -10.79
CA VAL A 173 -10.13 8.68 -9.91
C VAL A 173 -8.78 9.25 -10.37
N PHE A 174 -7.70 8.46 -10.28
CA PHE A 174 -6.37 8.77 -10.85
C PHE A 174 -5.96 7.78 -11.95
N GLY A 175 -6.97 7.12 -12.50
CA GLY A 175 -6.83 6.09 -13.50
C GLY A 175 -7.98 6.11 -14.49
N PHE A 176 -7.73 5.57 -15.66
CA PHE A 176 -8.69 5.53 -16.76
C PHE A 176 -8.56 4.21 -17.51
N TYR A 177 -9.69 3.63 -17.87
CA TYR A 177 -9.76 2.46 -18.75
C TYR A 177 -10.21 2.91 -20.14
N ASP A 178 -9.41 2.61 -21.15
CA ASP A 178 -9.75 2.80 -22.56
C ASP A 178 -10.08 1.47 -23.21
N ASP A 179 -11.36 1.32 -23.56
CA ASP A 179 -11.85 0.19 -24.34
C ASP A 179 -11.50 0.38 -25.83
N LEU A 180 -10.49 -0.36 -26.28
CA LEU A 180 -10.08 -0.42 -27.69
C LEU A 180 -10.91 -1.42 -28.51
N LEU A 181 -11.75 -2.23 -27.86
CA LEU A 181 -12.66 -3.19 -28.48
C LEU A 181 -13.97 -2.54 -28.93
N ALA A 182 -14.41 -1.48 -28.24
CA ALA A 182 -15.60 -0.70 -28.58
C ALA A 182 -15.59 -0.07 -30.00
N GLY A 183 -14.47 -0.16 -30.70
CA GLY A 183 -14.29 0.31 -32.08
C GLY A 183 -14.12 1.83 -32.21
N ASP A 184 -13.74 2.28 -33.40
CA ASP A 184 -13.66 3.71 -33.74
C ASP A 184 -15.07 4.32 -33.90
N LYS A 185 -15.18 5.62 -34.23
CA LYS A 185 -16.44 6.33 -34.53
C LYS A 185 -17.33 5.63 -35.59
N PHE A 186 -16.76 4.67 -36.34
CA PHE A 186 -17.42 3.88 -37.36
C PHE A 186 -17.72 2.42 -36.95
N GLY A 187 -17.46 2.03 -35.69
CA GLY A 187 -17.71 0.69 -35.15
C GLY A 187 -16.68 -0.38 -35.55
N ASN A 188 -15.58 0.00 -36.20
CA ASN A 188 -14.49 -0.92 -36.53
C ASN A 188 -13.54 -1.05 -35.36
N ARG A 189 -13.21 -2.30 -35.01
CA ARG A 189 -12.24 -2.62 -33.97
C ARG A 189 -10.87 -2.02 -34.29
N LEU A 190 -10.21 -1.47 -33.26
CA LEU A 190 -8.87 -0.91 -33.40
C LEU A 190 -7.83 -2.01 -33.17
N GLU A 191 -7.14 -2.39 -34.25
CA GLU A 191 -6.10 -3.41 -34.25
C GLU A 191 -4.81 -2.85 -34.86
N ASP A 192 -3.66 -3.26 -34.32
CA ASP A 192 -2.32 -2.90 -34.78
C ASP A 192 -2.09 -1.39 -34.94
N ILE A 193 -2.32 -0.65 -33.84
CA ILE A 193 -2.20 0.81 -33.76
C ILE A 193 -1.12 1.26 -32.77
N ARG A 194 -0.51 2.40 -33.07
CA ARG A 194 0.34 3.13 -32.11
C ARG A 194 -0.50 4.16 -31.38
N VAL A 195 -0.37 4.20 -30.06
CA VAL A 195 -1.21 5.01 -29.18
C VAL A 195 -0.37 5.83 -28.22
N SER A 196 -0.72 7.11 -28.13
CA SER A 196 -0.23 8.04 -27.12
C SER A 196 -1.40 8.60 -26.31
N TYR A 197 -1.17 8.88 -25.04
CA TYR A 197 -2.16 9.54 -24.18
C TYR A 197 -1.61 10.81 -23.57
N VAL A 198 -2.45 11.85 -23.55
CA VAL A 198 -2.19 13.12 -22.90
C VAL A 198 -3.24 13.33 -21.82
N ILE A 199 -2.80 13.50 -20.59
CA ILE A 199 -3.63 13.68 -19.41
C ILE A 199 -3.50 15.11 -18.94
N ARG A 200 -4.62 15.79 -18.68
CA ARG A 200 -4.69 17.18 -18.22
C ARG A 200 -5.61 17.28 -17.00
N GLY A 201 -5.05 17.56 -15.83
CA GLY A 201 -5.75 17.64 -14.55
C GLY A 201 -5.93 19.08 -14.09
N TYR A 202 -7.12 19.42 -13.59
CA TYR A 202 -7.42 20.74 -13.04
C TYR A 202 -8.42 20.67 -11.88
N TYR A 203 -8.46 21.75 -11.10
CA TYR A 203 -9.36 21.92 -9.97
C TYR A 203 -10.63 22.62 -10.43
N GLN A 204 -11.79 22.04 -10.12
CA GLN A 204 -13.09 22.64 -10.40
C GLN A 204 -13.88 22.82 -9.09
N ASN A 205 -14.45 24.01 -8.89
CA ASN A 205 -15.26 24.36 -7.72
C ASN A 205 -14.55 24.15 -6.36
N GLN A 206 -13.23 24.32 -6.32
CA GLN A 206 -12.43 24.27 -5.10
C GLN A 206 -11.69 25.61 -4.91
N PRO A 207 -11.35 25.99 -3.66
CA PRO A 207 -10.55 27.19 -3.43
C PRO A 207 -9.10 26.98 -3.89
N ALA A 208 -8.41 28.09 -4.15
CA ALA A 208 -7.03 28.08 -4.62
C ALA A 208 -6.12 27.27 -3.68
N LEU A 209 -5.16 26.56 -4.26
CA LEU A 209 -4.24 25.71 -3.51
C LEU A 209 -2.99 26.47 -3.07
N ILE A 210 -2.52 27.40 -3.92
CA ILE A 210 -1.29 28.14 -3.69
C ILE A 210 -1.64 29.59 -3.36
N GLU A 211 -1.54 29.96 -2.09
CA GLU A 211 -1.85 31.30 -1.60
C GLU A 211 -0.62 32.22 -1.58
N SER A 212 0.58 31.66 -1.47
CA SER A 212 1.85 32.41 -1.41
C SER A 212 3.03 31.65 -2.03
N GLU A 213 4.12 32.37 -2.26
CA GLU A 213 5.38 31.79 -2.74
C GLU A 213 6.00 30.80 -1.74
N GLU A 214 5.90 31.12 -0.44
CA GLU A 214 6.41 30.28 0.65
C GLU A 214 5.69 28.94 0.69
N ILE A 215 4.36 28.93 0.57
CA ILE A 215 3.57 27.70 0.51
C ILE A 215 3.99 26.87 -0.71
N CYS A 216 4.16 27.49 -1.88
CA CYS A 216 4.61 26.81 -3.10
C CYS A 216 5.95 26.07 -2.89
N ARG A 217 6.92 26.74 -2.27
CA ARG A 217 8.27 26.21 -2.08
C ARG A 217 8.36 25.21 -0.92
N TYR A 218 7.87 25.58 0.26
CA TYR A 218 8.06 24.79 1.49
C TYR A 218 7.02 23.69 1.67
N ARG A 219 5.75 23.92 1.29
CA ARG A 219 4.69 22.91 1.45
C ARG A 219 4.67 21.92 0.28
N PHE A 220 4.87 22.40 -0.95
CA PHE A 220 4.75 21.57 -2.15
C PHE A 220 6.08 21.18 -2.80
N GLY A 221 7.20 21.80 -2.40
CA GLY A 221 8.50 21.52 -3.03
C GLY A 221 8.59 22.03 -4.47
N TRP A 222 7.85 23.09 -4.82
CA TRP A 222 7.76 23.61 -6.18
C TRP A 222 8.49 24.94 -6.34
N LYS A 223 9.14 25.15 -7.49
CA LYS A 223 9.76 26.42 -7.86
C LYS A 223 8.76 27.24 -8.68
N PRO A 224 8.20 28.34 -8.15
CA PRO A 224 7.24 29.17 -8.86
C PRO A 224 7.91 29.92 -10.03
N PRO A 225 7.20 30.13 -11.15
CA PRO A 225 7.69 30.93 -12.26
C PRO A 225 7.68 32.43 -11.93
N GLU A 226 8.53 33.19 -12.62
CA GLU A 226 8.55 34.65 -12.48
C GLU A 226 7.22 35.26 -12.95
N GLY A 227 6.60 36.11 -12.12
CA GLY A 227 5.33 36.77 -12.44
C GLY A 227 4.06 35.95 -12.16
N LEU A 228 4.15 34.85 -11.40
CA LEU A 228 2.97 34.13 -10.90
C LEU A 228 2.13 35.04 -9.99
N ILE A 229 0.83 35.15 -10.27
CA ILE A 229 -0.13 35.91 -9.45
C ILE A 229 -0.78 34.97 -8.46
N TYR A 230 -0.78 35.34 -7.18
CA TYR A 230 -1.46 34.62 -6.11
C TYR A 230 -2.84 35.24 -5.80
N PRO A 231 -3.84 34.42 -5.42
CA PRO A 231 -3.79 32.97 -5.27
C PRO A 231 -3.94 32.22 -6.61
N ALA A 232 -3.30 31.05 -6.73
CA ALA A 232 -3.18 30.30 -7.99
C ALA A 232 -3.67 28.84 -7.90
N PHE A 233 -4.06 28.29 -9.06
CA PHE A 233 -4.39 26.89 -9.25
C PHE A 233 -3.33 26.20 -10.12
N PRO A 234 -2.68 25.13 -9.65
CA PRO A 234 -1.80 24.35 -10.51
C PRO A 234 -2.63 23.51 -11.50
N VAL A 235 -2.19 23.48 -12.75
CA VAL A 235 -2.68 22.54 -13.76
C VAL A 235 -1.64 21.44 -13.91
N LEU A 236 -2.08 20.20 -13.77
CA LEU A 236 -1.20 19.04 -13.91
C LEU A 236 -1.33 18.47 -15.32
N HIS A 237 -0.24 18.00 -15.89
CA HIS A 237 -0.27 17.34 -17.19
C HIS A 237 0.83 16.30 -17.30
N GLY A 238 0.58 15.27 -18.11
CA GLY A 238 1.53 14.21 -18.40
C GLY A 238 1.20 13.53 -19.73
N VAL A 239 2.23 13.00 -20.37
CA VAL A 239 2.16 12.32 -21.66
C VAL A 239 2.78 10.95 -21.54
N VAL A 240 2.10 9.95 -22.09
CA VAL A 240 2.69 8.63 -22.33
C VAL A 240 2.64 8.32 -23.84
N THR A 241 3.77 7.91 -24.40
CA THR A 241 3.93 7.66 -25.85
C THR A 241 4.58 6.31 -26.12
N GLY A 242 4.43 5.78 -27.34
CA GLY A 242 5.11 4.54 -27.75
C GLY A 242 4.38 3.27 -27.33
N LEU A 243 3.07 3.34 -27.04
CA LEU A 243 2.28 2.13 -26.84
C LEU A 243 1.94 1.51 -28.20
N HIS A 244 2.16 0.21 -28.34
CA HIS A 244 1.78 -0.55 -29.53
C HIS A 244 0.72 -1.60 -29.18
N TRP A 245 -0.52 -1.29 -29.53
CA TRP A 245 -1.65 -2.19 -29.36
C TRP A 245 -1.83 -3.04 -30.62
N VAL A 246 -1.73 -4.37 -30.49
CA VAL A 246 -1.95 -5.31 -31.58
C VAL A 246 -3.41 -5.78 -31.58
N ASP A 247 -3.81 -6.54 -30.56
CA ASP A 247 -5.15 -7.08 -30.35
C ASP A 247 -5.34 -7.47 -28.87
N ASP A 248 -6.49 -8.09 -28.54
CA ASP A 248 -6.77 -8.67 -27.22
C ASP A 248 -6.29 -10.12 -27.06
N GLU A 249 -5.82 -10.77 -28.12
CA GLU A 249 -5.34 -12.15 -28.07
C GLU A 249 -3.87 -12.22 -27.68
N LYS A 250 -3.14 -11.12 -27.86
CA LYS A 250 -1.75 -10.97 -27.48
C LYS A 250 -1.59 -10.91 -25.96
N ASP A 251 -0.65 -11.71 -25.46
CA ASP A 251 -0.17 -11.61 -24.10
C ASP A 251 0.92 -10.53 -24.03
N TYR A 252 0.57 -9.39 -23.42
CA TYR A 252 1.49 -8.26 -23.24
C TYR A 252 2.40 -8.42 -22.01
N ASN A 253 2.04 -9.26 -21.03
CA ASN A 253 2.66 -9.24 -19.69
C ASN A 253 3.34 -10.57 -19.32
N GLY A 254 2.91 -11.71 -19.85
CA GLY A 254 3.36 -13.03 -19.40
C GLY A 254 4.84 -13.29 -19.62
N HIS A 255 5.40 -12.87 -20.75
CA HIS A 255 6.83 -13.00 -21.01
C HIS A 255 7.69 -12.28 -19.96
N PHE A 256 7.22 -11.13 -19.49
CA PHE A 256 7.89 -10.37 -18.44
C PHE A 256 7.73 -11.04 -17.07
N ILE A 257 6.50 -11.43 -16.70
CA ILE A 257 6.18 -12.08 -15.42
C ILE A 257 7.02 -13.37 -15.23
N LEU A 258 7.18 -14.17 -16.27
CA LEU A 258 7.96 -15.42 -16.22
C LEU A 258 9.47 -15.21 -15.97
N ARG A 259 9.98 -14.00 -16.17
CA ARG A 259 11.40 -13.65 -15.99
C ARG A 259 11.67 -12.97 -14.66
N LEU A 260 10.65 -12.68 -13.85
CA LEU A 260 10.82 -12.02 -12.57
C LEU A 260 11.60 -12.91 -11.58
N PRO A 261 12.58 -12.35 -10.85
CA PRO A 261 13.30 -13.11 -9.84
C PRO A 261 12.36 -13.44 -8.68
N MET A 262 12.32 -14.70 -8.28
CA MET A 262 11.59 -15.12 -7.09
C MET A 262 12.32 -14.63 -5.83
N PRO A 263 11.60 -14.02 -4.86
CA PRO A 263 12.19 -13.64 -3.59
C PRO A 263 12.63 -14.89 -2.80
N LYS A 264 13.69 -14.75 -2.02
CA LYS A 264 14.11 -15.75 -1.04
C LYS A 264 13.20 -15.66 0.18
N LEU A 265 12.76 -16.80 0.72
CA LEU A 265 11.97 -16.90 1.95
C LEU A 265 12.83 -17.51 3.06
N ALA A 266 12.80 -16.89 4.24
CA ALA A 266 13.30 -17.47 5.47
C ALA A 266 12.21 -17.39 6.55
N VAL A 267 12.16 -18.40 7.41
CA VAL A 267 11.14 -18.53 8.47
C VAL A 267 11.85 -18.71 9.81
N GLY A 268 11.39 -18.02 10.84
CA GLY A 268 11.87 -18.20 12.21
C GLY A 268 10.82 -17.79 13.23
N ASN A 269 10.97 -18.18 14.49
CA ASN A 269 10.04 -17.76 15.56
C ASN A 269 10.34 -16.33 16.06
N THR A 270 11.46 -15.76 15.60
CA THR A 270 11.88 -14.38 15.85
C THR A 270 12.49 -13.79 14.57
N SER A 271 12.55 -12.47 14.49
CA SER A 271 13.23 -11.77 13.39
C SER A 271 14.71 -12.15 13.28
N VAL A 272 15.38 -12.37 14.41
CA VAL A 272 16.78 -12.81 14.49
C VAL A 272 16.96 -14.20 13.89
N GLU A 273 16.08 -15.16 14.21
CA GLU A 273 16.10 -16.49 13.61
C GLU A 273 15.88 -16.41 12.09
N ALA A 274 14.87 -15.66 11.63
CA ALA A 274 14.57 -15.53 10.21
C ALA A 274 15.72 -14.89 9.40
N VAL A 275 16.33 -13.81 9.92
CA VAL A 275 17.50 -13.16 9.29
C VAL A 275 18.71 -14.11 9.26
N SER A 276 18.95 -14.83 10.35
CA SER A 276 20.07 -15.78 10.43
C SER A 276 19.90 -16.94 9.45
N ALA A 277 18.70 -17.50 9.35
CA ALA A 277 18.35 -18.55 8.39
C ALA A 277 18.50 -18.07 6.94
N LEU A 278 18.09 -16.83 6.64
CA LEU A 278 18.29 -16.24 5.31
C LEU A 278 19.78 -16.19 4.94
N HIS A 279 20.64 -15.78 5.87
CA HIS A 279 22.09 -15.65 5.64
C HIS A 279 22.82 -17.00 5.60
N ALA A 280 22.33 -18.01 6.33
CA ALA A 280 22.89 -19.36 6.34
C ALA A 280 22.86 -20.04 4.96
N THR A 281 21.93 -19.62 4.09
CA THR A 281 21.89 -20.09 2.69
C THR A 281 23.12 -19.69 1.88
N ASN A 282 23.85 -18.64 2.30
CA ASN A 282 25.14 -18.28 1.73
C ASN A 282 26.23 -19.04 2.51
N GLN A 283 26.92 -19.97 1.84
CA GLN A 283 27.84 -21.00 2.40
C GLN A 283 28.97 -20.52 3.35
N SER A 284 29.12 -19.21 3.58
CA SER A 284 30.13 -18.59 4.45
C SER A 284 29.60 -18.16 5.83
N SER A 285 28.29 -18.15 6.08
CA SER A 285 27.72 -17.63 7.33
C SER A 285 27.24 -18.75 8.26
N ASN A 286 27.77 -18.78 9.48
CA ASN A 286 27.31 -19.70 10.52
C ASN A 286 26.06 -19.13 11.20
N GLU A 287 24.89 -19.73 10.93
CA GLU A 287 23.58 -19.31 11.45
C GLU A 287 23.59 -19.08 12.97
N ARG A 288 24.22 -20.00 13.73
CA ARG A 288 24.29 -19.93 15.19
C ARG A 288 25.09 -18.71 15.66
N LEU A 289 26.21 -18.38 15.00
CA LEU A 289 26.98 -17.17 15.33
C LEU A 289 26.19 -15.89 15.04
N MET A 290 25.42 -15.88 13.95
CA MET A 290 24.57 -14.74 13.61
C MET A 290 23.46 -14.52 14.64
N ARG A 291 22.81 -15.61 15.10
CA ARG A 291 21.84 -15.56 16.20
C ARG A 291 22.44 -14.96 17.47
N VAL A 292 23.61 -15.46 17.90
CA VAL A 292 24.32 -14.96 19.09
C VAL A 292 24.66 -13.47 18.96
N LEU A 293 25.11 -13.03 17.78
CA LEU A 293 25.45 -11.63 17.52
C LEU A 293 24.21 -10.73 17.58
N LEU A 294 23.16 -11.06 16.81
CA LEU A 294 21.94 -10.26 16.71
C LEU A 294 21.14 -10.24 18.02
N ASN A 295 21.30 -11.25 18.87
CA ASN A 295 20.71 -11.30 20.21
C ASN A 295 21.58 -10.66 21.31
N ASP A 296 22.73 -10.08 20.96
CA ASP A 296 23.71 -9.49 21.88
C ASP A 296 24.20 -10.46 22.99
N GLN A 297 24.42 -11.72 22.60
CA GLN A 297 24.83 -12.81 23.52
C GLN A 297 26.32 -13.17 23.40
N SER A 298 27.12 -12.36 22.70
CA SER A 298 28.55 -12.62 22.46
C SER A 298 29.34 -12.82 23.76
N HIS A 299 29.00 -12.07 24.82
CA HIS A 299 29.60 -12.18 26.16
C HIS A 299 29.42 -13.57 26.79
N LYS A 300 28.38 -14.33 26.40
CA LYS A 300 28.12 -15.67 26.95
C LYS A 300 29.08 -16.71 26.42
N LEU A 301 29.59 -16.54 25.21
CA LEU A 301 30.54 -17.48 24.59
C LEU A 301 31.88 -17.57 25.33
N VAL A 302 32.15 -16.65 26.27
CA VAL A 302 33.32 -16.68 27.14
C VAL A 302 33.22 -17.79 28.19
N ASN A 303 31.99 -18.20 28.55
CA ASN A 303 31.74 -19.27 29.52
C ASN A 303 31.93 -20.66 28.88
N LEU A 304 32.34 -21.66 29.68
CA LEU A 304 32.48 -23.05 29.23
C LEU A 304 31.17 -23.62 28.64
N ASP A 305 30.02 -23.27 29.23
CA ASP A 305 28.69 -23.66 28.75
C ASP A 305 28.00 -22.55 27.94
N GLY A 306 28.77 -21.58 27.44
CA GLY A 306 28.26 -20.37 26.79
C GLY A 306 27.34 -20.64 25.59
N ILE A 307 27.64 -21.69 24.82
CA ILE A 307 26.83 -22.09 23.66
C ILE A 307 25.44 -22.56 24.10
N TYR A 308 25.34 -23.41 25.14
CA TYR A 308 24.06 -23.87 25.67
C TYR A 308 23.27 -22.74 26.31
N GLN A 309 23.95 -21.83 27.02
CA GLN A 309 23.31 -20.63 27.59
C GLN A 309 22.74 -19.72 26.51
N ALA A 310 23.41 -19.60 25.36
CA ALA A 310 22.90 -18.84 24.22
C ALA A 310 21.69 -19.52 23.58
N ASP A 311 21.79 -20.82 23.27
CA ASP A 311 20.68 -21.59 22.67
C ASP A 311 19.43 -21.62 23.58
N TYR A 312 19.61 -21.74 24.90
CA TYR A 312 18.50 -21.69 25.86
C TYR A 312 17.79 -20.32 25.87
N MET A 313 18.55 -19.23 25.76
CA MET A 313 17.98 -17.88 25.73
C MET A 313 17.28 -17.59 24.42
N ASP A 314 17.81 -18.11 23.32
CA ASP A 314 17.15 -18.05 22.02
C ASP A 314 15.84 -18.84 22.05
N HIS A 315 15.83 -20.05 22.61
CA HIS A 315 14.61 -20.82 22.83
C HIS A 315 13.60 -20.04 23.68
N LYS A 316 14.04 -19.42 24.79
CA LYS A 316 13.17 -18.57 25.63
C LYS A 316 12.55 -17.41 24.84
N LYS A 317 13.30 -16.79 23.91
CA LYS A 317 12.83 -15.68 23.07
C LYS A 317 11.78 -16.11 22.04
N ARG A 318 11.57 -17.41 21.79
CA ARG A 318 10.49 -17.92 20.92
C ARG A 318 9.10 -17.81 21.55
N PHE A 319 9.04 -17.52 22.85
CA PHE A 319 7.81 -17.43 23.60
C PHE A 319 7.67 -16.05 24.25
N GLN A 320 6.46 -15.51 24.23
CA GLN A 320 6.10 -14.32 24.97
C GLN A 320 5.41 -14.68 26.28
N ILE A 321 5.58 -13.84 27.30
CA ILE A 321 4.96 -14.02 28.61
C ILE A 321 3.58 -13.37 28.57
N VAL A 322 2.54 -14.20 28.58
CA VAL A 322 1.13 -13.75 28.57
C VAL A 322 0.73 -13.22 29.95
N ALA A 323 1.17 -13.94 30.98
CA ALA A 323 0.91 -13.59 32.36
C ALA A 323 2.11 -13.99 33.22
N GLU A 324 2.48 -13.08 34.12
CA GLU A 324 3.48 -13.32 35.15
C GLU A 324 2.81 -13.18 36.51
N GLN A 325 2.80 -14.28 37.26
CA GLN A 325 2.41 -14.29 38.66
C GLN A 325 3.65 -14.09 39.49
N ASN A 326 3.67 -12.98 40.22
CA ASN A 326 4.73 -12.66 41.13
C ASN A 326 4.34 -13.18 42.52
N SER A 327 5.26 -13.89 43.15
CA SER A 327 5.19 -14.21 44.56
C SER A 327 6.22 -13.38 45.30
N PHE A 328 5.95 -13.08 46.57
CA PHE A 328 6.97 -12.52 47.43
C PHE A 328 7.79 -13.66 48.02
N THR A 329 9.12 -13.53 47.97
CA THR A 329 10.05 -14.41 48.65
C THR A 329 10.84 -13.60 49.68
N LEU A 330 11.14 -14.24 50.82
CA LEU A 330 11.94 -13.65 51.87
C LEU A 330 13.41 -14.05 51.65
N GLN A 331 14.25 -13.08 51.28
CA GLN A 331 15.70 -13.29 51.18
C GLN A 331 16.39 -12.82 52.45
N SER A 332 17.35 -13.59 52.96
CA SER A 332 18.12 -13.19 54.14
C SER A 332 19.05 -12.03 53.80
N LYS A 333 19.12 -11.01 54.67
CA LYS A 333 20.10 -9.92 54.53
C LYS A 333 21.55 -10.35 54.79
N ILE A 334 21.75 -11.53 55.39
CA ILE A 334 23.07 -12.09 55.65
C ILE A 334 23.62 -12.64 54.33
N SER A 335 24.62 -11.95 53.78
CA SER A 335 25.40 -12.45 52.63
C SER A 335 26.37 -13.50 53.15
N ASN A 336 26.19 -14.76 52.75
CA ASN A 336 27.15 -15.84 52.99
C ASN A 336 28.53 -15.45 52.41
N SER A 337 29.38 -14.86 53.24
CA SER A 337 30.81 -14.75 52.98
C SER A 337 31.69 -15.03 54.19
N ASP A 338 31.11 -15.34 55.36
CA ASP A 338 31.86 -15.85 56.49
C ASP A 338 31.18 -17.08 57.10
N SER A 339 32.02 -18.07 57.36
CA SER A 339 31.73 -19.40 57.86
C SER A 339 31.25 -19.38 59.31
N ASP A 340 30.03 -18.92 59.54
CA ASP A 340 29.26 -19.18 60.75
C ASP A 340 27.79 -19.36 60.36
N HIS A 341 27.28 -20.59 60.45
CA HIS A 341 25.85 -20.87 60.31
C HIS A 341 25.11 -20.27 61.53
N GLN A 342 24.88 -18.96 61.53
CA GLN A 342 23.92 -18.35 62.44
C GLN A 342 22.52 -18.81 62.04
N GLU A 343 21.83 -19.51 62.95
CA GLU A 343 20.42 -19.86 62.79
C GLU A 343 19.63 -18.55 62.62
N LEU A 344 19.02 -18.38 61.45
CA LEU A 344 18.11 -17.27 61.19
C LEU A 344 16.93 -17.36 62.17
N PRO A 345 16.51 -16.26 62.80
CA PRO A 345 15.37 -16.27 63.71
C PRO A 345 14.09 -16.67 62.94
N GLU A 346 13.33 -17.61 63.48
CA GLU A 346 12.03 -18.00 62.92
C GLU A 346 11.07 -16.80 62.91
N LEU A 347 10.30 -16.65 61.83
CA LEU A 347 9.24 -15.65 61.72
C LEU A 347 8.25 -15.80 62.87
N THR A 348 7.90 -14.69 63.51
CA THR A 348 6.86 -14.66 64.55
C THR A 348 5.51 -15.13 63.99
N PRO A 349 4.61 -15.67 64.81
CA PRO A 349 3.27 -16.09 64.35
C PRO A 349 2.50 -15.00 63.61
N ASP A 350 2.68 -13.73 64.01
CA ASP A 350 2.04 -12.56 63.39
C ASP A 350 2.64 -12.27 62.00
N GLU A 351 3.96 -12.35 61.84
CA GLU A 351 4.64 -12.21 60.54
C GLU A 351 4.28 -13.36 59.58
N GLN A 352 4.17 -14.59 60.09
CA GLN A 352 3.71 -15.73 59.30
C GLN A 352 2.26 -15.54 58.82
N HIS A 353 1.40 -14.97 59.66
CA HIS A 353 0.03 -14.65 59.27
C HIS A 353 -0.01 -13.57 58.20
N LEU A 354 0.71 -12.45 58.39
CA LEU A 354 0.79 -11.37 57.42
C LEU A 354 1.33 -11.84 56.06
N TYR A 355 2.38 -12.65 56.05
CA TYR A 355 2.94 -13.23 54.83
C TYR A 355 1.94 -14.15 54.11
N ARG A 356 1.23 -15.02 54.84
CA ARG A 356 0.19 -15.88 54.25
C ARG A 356 -0.99 -15.08 53.71
N SER A 357 -1.45 -14.06 54.43
CA SER A 357 -2.53 -13.17 53.97
C SER A 357 -2.13 -12.41 52.71
N LEU A 358 -0.86 -11.98 52.63
CA LEU A 358 -0.32 -11.31 51.46
C LEU A 358 -0.25 -12.24 50.24
N GLN A 359 0.23 -13.49 50.42
CA GLN A 359 0.23 -14.50 49.35
C GLN A 359 -1.19 -14.85 48.88
N GLN A 360 -2.14 -15.04 49.81
CA GLN A 360 -3.54 -15.32 49.48
C GLN A 360 -4.20 -14.15 48.73
N GLY A 361 -3.93 -12.91 49.15
CA GLY A 361 -4.44 -11.72 48.49
C GLY A 361 -3.87 -11.53 47.09
N LEU A 362 -2.60 -11.88 46.85
CA LEU A 362 -2.02 -11.91 45.50
C LEU A 362 -2.70 -12.93 44.60
N ASP A 363 -2.93 -14.15 45.08
CA ASP A 363 -3.65 -15.18 44.33
C ASP A 363 -5.06 -14.73 43.95
N GLU A 364 -5.74 -14.05 44.87
CA GLU A 364 -7.06 -13.47 44.64
C GLU A 364 -7.02 -12.34 43.60
N LEU A 365 -6.04 -11.44 43.69
CA LEU A 365 -5.83 -10.38 42.69
C LEU A 365 -5.64 -10.97 41.29
N TYR A 366 -4.79 -11.99 41.14
CA TYR A 366 -4.58 -12.64 39.84
C TYR A 366 -5.85 -13.31 39.32
N LYS A 367 -6.62 -14.01 40.17
CA LYS A 367 -7.91 -14.60 39.79
C LYS A 367 -8.89 -13.53 39.30
N GLN A 368 -9.00 -12.40 40.00
CA GLN A 368 -9.89 -11.32 39.59
C GLN A 368 -9.44 -10.66 38.30
N ARG A 369 -8.13 -10.53 38.08
CA ARG A 369 -7.57 -9.99 36.83
C ARG A 369 -7.91 -10.89 35.63
N PHE A 370 -7.72 -12.20 35.76
CA PHE A 370 -8.13 -13.15 34.71
C PHE A 370 -9.64 -13.13 34.45
N ASN A 371 -10.47 -12.96 35.48
CA ASN A 371 -11.91 -12.81 35.33
C ASN A 371 -12.28 -11.52 34.60
N ALA A 372 -11.62 -10.41 34.90
CA ALA A 372 -11.80 -9.14 34.19
C ALA A 372 -11.44 -9.26 32.71
N ASP A 373 -10.31 -9.90 32.38
CA ASP A 373 -9.90 -10.13 30.99
C ASP A 373 -10.86 -11.06 30.25
N ALA A 374 -11.35 -12.13 30.91
CA ALA A 374 -12.39 -12.99 30.34
C ALA A 374 -13.70 -12.22 30.05
N LYS A 375 -14.08 -11.28 30.93
CA LYS A 375 -15.24 -10.40 30.73
C LYS A 375 -15.04 -9.44 29.56
N ARG A 376 -13.84 -8.85 29.42
CA ARG A 376 -13.50 -7.99 28.28
C ARG A 376 -13.67 -8.74 26.96
N SER A 377 -13.16 -9.97 26.88
CA SER A 377 -13.35 -10.84 25.70
C SER A 377 -14.84 -11.15 25.45
N LEU A 378 -15.61 -11.45 26.50
CA LEU A 378 -17.04 -11.72 26.37
C LEU A 378 -17.83 -10.48 25.88
N ILE A 379 -17.50 -9.28 26.38
CA ILE A 379 -18.12 -8.02 25.96
C ILE A 379 -17.84 -7.79 24.47
N TYR A 380 -16.60 -8.02 24.04
CA TYR A 380 -16.23 -7.93 22.62
C TYR A 380 -17.03 -8.90 21.76
N ASP A 381 -17.18 -10.15 22.19
CA ASP A 381 -17.96 -11.17 21.47
C ASP A 381 -19.45 -10.81 21.39
N LEU A 382 -20.03 -10.28 22.47
CA LEU A 382 -21.42 -9.83 22.50
C LEU A 382 -21.63 -8.62 21.59
N TRP A 383 -20.69 -7.68 21.59
CA TRP A 383 -20.72 -6.52 20.70
C TRP A 383 -20.65 -6.94 19.23
N CYS A 384 -19.75 -7.87 18.89
CA CYS A 384 -19.68 -8.46 17.55
C CYS A 384 -21.02 -9.07 17.13
N LYS A 385 -21.66 -9.86 18.00
CA LYS A 385 -22.99 -10.47 17.73
C LYS A 385 -24.09 -9.43 17.53
N TYR A 386 -24.09 -8.37 18.36
CA TYR A 386 -25.03 -7.26 18.24
C TYR A 386 -24.89 -6.58 16.87
N ILE A 387 -23.67 -6.21 16.50
CA ILE A 387 -23.39 -5.51 15.24
C ILE A 387 -23.76 -6.39 14.03
N ILE A 388 -23.39 -7.67 14.03
CA ILE A 388 -23.78 -8.61 12.97
C ILE A 388 -25.31 -8.66 12.82
N THR A 389 -26.04 -8.78 13.93
CA THR A 389 -27.51 -8.88 13.90
C THR A 389 -28.15 -7.58 13.39
N ALA A 390 -27.61 -6.42 13.76
CA ALA A 390 -28.12 -5.11 13.37
C ALA A 390 -28.06 -4.84 11.86
N TYR A 391 -27.01 -5.32 11.17
CA TYR A 391 -26.82 -5.05 9.74
C TYR A 391 -27.21 -6.22 8.83
N THR A 392 -27.12 -7.48 9.28
CA THR A 392 -27.47 -8.64 8.43
C THR A 392 -28.96 -8.87 8.27
N VAL A 393 -29.75 -8.50 9.27
CA VAL A 393 -31.20 -8.66 9.28
C VAL A 393 -31.78 -7.26 9.34
N GLU A 394 -32.36 -6.75 8.24
CA GLU A 394 -33.10 -5.47 8.24
C GLU A 394 -34.03 -5.43 9.47
N PRO A 395 -33.68 -4.67 10.52
CA PRO A 395 -34.35 -4.79 11.81
C PRO A 395 -35.77 -4.22 11.76
N LEU A 396 -36.16 -3.60 10.65
CA LEU A 396 -37.51 -3.10 10.38
C LEU A 396 -38.49 -4.21 9.97
N GLY A 397 -38.01 -5.36 9.49
CA GLY A 397 -38.84 -6.44 8.95
C GLY A 397 -38.92 -7.73 9.79
N ASN A 398 -38.06 -7.90 10.81
CA ASN A 398 -37.97 -9.13 11.59
C ASN A 398 -38.01 -8.89 13.11
N ASP A 399 -39.13 -9.25 13.75
CA ASP A 399 -39.33 -9.10 15.19
C ASP A 399 -38.38 -9.97 16.04
N GLN A 400 -37.88 -11.08 15.50
CA GLN A 400 -36.91 -11.92 16.20
C GLN A 400 -35.55 -11.23 16.35
N ALA A 401 -35.09 -10.55 15.30
CA ALA A 401 -33.82 -9.82 15.34
C ALA A 401 -33.87 -8.66 16.34
N ARG A 402 -34.99 -7.93 16.41
CA ARG A 402 -35.21 -6.88 17.44
C ARG A 402 -35.17 -7.44 18.85
N THR A 403 -35.73 -8.63 19.07
CA THR A 403 -35.74 -9.28 20.38
C THR A 403 -34.33 -9.70 20.78
N SER A 404 -33.60 -10.38 19.90
CA SER A 404 -32.20 -10.78 20.16
C SER A 404 -31.25 -9.58 20.31
N MET A 405 -31.46 -8.49 19.58
CA MET A 405 -30.67 -7.26 19.76
C MET A 405 -30.87 -6.65 21.15
N LYS A 406 -32.11 -6.61 21.66
CA LYS A 406 -32.38 -6.17 23.03
C LYS A 406 -31.77 -7.11 24.07
N GLU A 407 -31.83 -8.42 23.85
CA GLU A 407 -31.16 -9.41 24.71
C GLU A 407 -29.64 -9.18 24.76
N TYR A 408 -29.00 -8.89 23.62
CA TYR A 408 -27.57 -8.56 23.57
C TYR A 408 -27.26 -7.22 24.23
N GLU A 409 -28.09 -6.20 24.05
CA GLU A 409 -27.93 -4.88 24.69
C GLU A 409 -28.04 -5.00 26.22
N GLU A 410 -29.03 -5.75 26.72
CA GLU A 410 -29.19 -6.05 28.15
C GLU A 410 -28.01 -6.87 28.70
N ALA A 411 -27.53 -7.87 27.95
CA ALA A 411 -26.36 -8.66 28.32
C ALA A 411 -25.07 -7.82 28.33
N LEU A 412 -24.88 -6.94 27.35
CA LEU A 412 -23.76 -5.99 27.29
C LEU A 412 -23.78 -5.05 28.50
N ALA A 413 -24.92 -4.43 28.78
CA ALA A 413 -25.06 -3.54 29.93
C ALA A 413 -24.75 -4.26 31.26
N LYS A 414 -25.22 -5.50 31.40
CA LYS A 414 -24.96 -6.34 32.57
C LYS A 414 -23.47 -6.67 32.72
N GLU A 415 -22.80 -7.11 31.66
CA GLU A 415 -21.39 -7.47 31.72
C GLU A 415 -20.47 -6.25 31.85
N ILE A 416 -20.81 -5.11 31.25
CA ILE A 416 -20.09 -3.83 31.46
C ILE A 416 -20.18 -3.41 32.92
N HIS A 417 -21.37 -3.47 33.52
CA HIS A 417 -21.54 -3.18 34.94
C HIS A 417 -20.77 -4.17 35.83
N ALA A 418 -20.80 -5.47 35.49
CA ALA A 418 -20.05 -6.48 36.22
C ALA A 418 -18.53 -6.29 36.10
N LEU A 419 -18.03 -5.88 34.94
CA LEU A 419 -16.63 -5.53 34.73
C LEU A 419 -16.23 -4.33 35.61
N GLY A 420 -17.05 -3.28 35.65
CA GLY A 420 -16.79 -2.11 36.52
C GLY A 420 -16.71 -2.46 38.01
N LEU A 421 -17.55 -3.40 38.48
CA LEU A 421 -17.45 -3.93 39.85
C LEU A 421 -16.15 -4.71 40.09
N THR A 422 -15.74 -5.55 39.12
CA THR A 422 -14.48 -6.31 39.22
C THR A 422 -13.27 -5.39 39.18
N GLU A 423 -13.27 -4.35 38.36
CA GLU A 423 -12.21 -3.34 38.29
C GLU A 423 -12.10 -2.54 39.59
N SER A 424 -13.23 -2.14 40.18
CA SER A 424 -13.24 -1.48 41.51
C SER A 424 -12.68 -2.40 42.60
N ALA A 425 -13.07 -3.67 42.62
CA ALA A 425 -12.55 -4.65 43.57
C ALA A 425 -11.05 -4.92 43.38
N LEU A 426 -10.54 -4.87 42.14
CA LEU A 426 -9.11 -4.97 41.84
C LEU A 426 -8.32 -3.77 42.40
N GLU A 427 -8.88 -2.56 42.32
CA GLU A 427 -8.28 -1.36 42.92
C GLU A 427 -8.22 -1.49 44.45
N GLU A 428 -9.33 -1.87 45.09
CA GLU A 428 -9.40 -2.06 46.55
C GLU A 428 -8.43 -3.15 47.04
N LEU A 429 -8.37 -4.30 46.36
CA LEU A 429 -7.41 -5.37 46.65
C LEU A 429 -5.96 -4.91 46.46
N GLY A 430 -5.69 -4.11 45.41
CA GLY A 430 -4.38 -3.53 45.16
C GLY A 430 -3.93 -2.58 46.27
N GLU A 431 -4.83 -1.74 46.79
CA GLU A 431 -4.55 -0.87 47.94
C GLU A 431 -4.33 -1.67 49.23
N HIS A 432 -5.17 -2.67 49.48
CA HIS A 432 -5.04 -3.55 50.64
C HIS A 432 -3.69 -4.29 50.65
N LEU A 433 -3.26 -4.81 49.50
CA LEU A 433 -1.97 -5.49 49.36
C LEU A 433 -0.78 -4.55 49.60
N LYS A 434 -0.84 -3.29 49.16
CA LYS A 434 0.21 -2.30 49.46
C LYS A 434 0.32 -2.02 50.96
N ILE A 435 -0.80 -1.99 51.67
CA ILE A 435 -0.81 -1.81 53.13
C ILE A 435 -0.18 -3.03 53.81
N LEU A 436 -0.56 -4.24 53.39
CA LEU A 436 0.02 -5.48 53.92
C LEU A 436 1.53 -5.57 53.65
N GLU A 437 1.97 -5.17 52.46
CA GLU A 437 3.39 -5.11 52.10
C GLU A 437 4.15 -4.15 53.02
N GLN A 438 3.64 -2.94 53.24
CA GLN A 438 4.26 -1.95 54.14
C GLN A 438 4.34 -2.46 55.59
N GLN A 439 3.28 -3.12 56.08
CA GLN A 439 3.26 -3.71 57.42
C GLN A 439 4.28 -4.85 57.55
N LEU A 440 4.37 -5.71 56.53
CA LEU A 440 5.31 -6.82 56.52
C LEU A 440 6.76 -6.33 56.44
N VAL A 441 7.05 -5.36 55.57
CA VAL A 441 8.39 -4.73 55.45
C VAL A 441 8.78 -4.02 56.76
N GLY A 442 7.83 -3.39 57.44
CA GLY A 442 8.06 -2.73 58.73
C GLY A 442 8.45 -3.71 59.84
N SER A 443 7.83 -4.89 59.89
CA SER A 443 8.13 -5.93 60.90
C SER A 443 9.44 -6.68 60.61
N ILE A 444 9.68 -7.01 59.34
CA ILE A 444 10.76 -7.91 58.92
C ILE A 444 12.11 -7.20 58.73
N HIS A 445 12.14 -5.86 58.77
CA HIS A 445 13.27 -4.99 58.38
C HIS A 445 14.65 -5.35 58.97
N SER A 446 14.70 -6.12 60.05
CA SER A 446 15.93 -6.48 60.76
C SER A 446 16.65 -7.71 60.19
N PHE A 447 15.95 -8.66 59.55
CA PHE A 447 16.51 -9.99 59.22
C PHE A 447 16.32 -10.44 57.76
N TYR A 448 15.21 -10.07 57.13
CA TYR A 448 14.93 -10.44 55.73
C TYR A 448 14.63 -9.21 54.86
N ASN A 449 14.85 -9.37 53.56
CA ASN A 449 14.32 -8.51 52.51
C ASN A 449 13.14 -9.22 51.87
N LEU A 450 12.04 -8.49 51.70
CA LEU A 450 10.91 -8.94 50.90
C LEU A 450 11.22 -8.60 49.44
N GLU A 451 11.46 -9.63 48.61
CA GLU A 451 11.66 -9.45 47.19
C GLU A 451 10.49 -10.05 46.41
N GLN A 452 10.01 -9.29 45.43
CA GLN A 452 9.02 -9.78 44.49
C GLN A 452 9.73 -10.60 43.41
N THR A 453 9.51 -11.91 43.41
CA THR A 453 10.09 -12.83 42.44
C THR A 453 8.99 -13.39 41.53
N ALA A 454 9.32 -13.56 40.26
CA ALA A 454 8.44 -14.23 39.32
C ALA A 454 8.28 -15.70 39.71
N ASP A 455 7.05 -16.11 40.02
CA ASP A 455 6.71 -17.46 40.48
C ASP A 455 6.28 -18.33 39.30
N HIS A 456 5.11 -18.01 38.74
CA HIS A 456 4.55 -18.72 37.59
C HIS A 456 4.54 -17.80 36.37
N ARG A 457 5.15 -18.26 35.29
CA ARG A 457 5.11 -17.60 33.98
C ARG A 457 4.30 -18.45 33.01
N PHE A 458 3.30 -17.84 32.42
CA PHE A 458 2.51 -18.44 31.36
C PHE A 458 3.07 -17.94 30.03
N TYR A 459 3.51 -18.90 29.21
CA TYR A 459 4.13 -18.63 27.93
C TYR A 459 3.18 -18.98 26.80
N GLU A 460 3.17 -18.15 25.76
CA GLU A 460 2.60 -18.51 24.46
C GLU A 460 3.68 -18.38 23.38
N PRO A 461 3.64 -19.22 22.34
CA PRO A 461 4.60 -19.11 21.25
C PRO A 461 4.40 -17.78 20.50
N ASN A 462 5.51 -17.16 20.09
CA ASN A 462 5.44 -15.99 19.22
C ASN A 462 4.79 -16.36 17.88
N SER A 463 4.17 -15.38 17.24
CA SER A 463 3.83 -15.50 15.83
C SER A 463 5.11 -15.69 15.00
N PRO A 464 5.15 -16.65 14.06
CA PRO A 464 6.32 -16.88 13.24
C PRO A 464 6.60 -15.67 12.34
N VAL A 465 7.87 -15.38 12.14
CA VAL A 465 8.37 -14.34 11.25
C VAL A 465 8.71 -14.95 9.90
N LEU A 466 8.06 -14.43 8.86
CA LEU A 466 8.36 -14.72 7.47
C LEU A 466 9.17 -13.56 6.90
N LEU A 467 10.42 -13.81 6.55
CA LEU A 467 11.31 -12.83 5.95
C LEU A 467 11.46 -13.11 4.46
N LEU A 468 11.05 -12.14 3.64
CA LEU A 468 11.18 -12.17 2.19
C LEU A 468 12.28 -11.21 1.76
N SER A 469 13.24 -11.68 0.97
CA SER A 469 14.38 -10.90 0.49
C SER A 469 14.53 -11.00 -1.02
N GLY A 470 14.93 -9.91 -1.66
CA GLY A 470 15.13 -9.85 -3.12
C GLY A 470 13.91 -9.34 -3.90
N ALA A 471 12.81 -9.00 -3.21
CA ALA A 471 11.75 -8.16 -3.75
C ALA A 471 12.08 -6.70 -3.43
N SER A 472 12.22 -5.86 -4.45
CA SER A 472 12.54 -4.45 -4.29
C SER A 472 11.46 -3.60 -4.92
N ARG A 473 11.12 -2.46 -4.30
CA ARG A 473 10.22 -1.46 -4.89
C ARG A 473 10.86 -0.89 -6.16
N GLY A 474 10.06 -0.58 -7.17
CA GLY A 474 10.58 0.11 -8.35
C GLY A 474 10.81 1.61 -8.10
N ASN A 475 11.55 2.24 -9.01
CA ASN A 475 12.04 3.61 -8.85
C ASN A 475 11.08 4.68 -9.38
N LEU A 476 9.90 4.31 -9.89
CA LEU A 476 8.98 5.26 -10.54
C LEU A 476 8.49 6.36 -9.57
N PHE A 477 8.46 6.05 -8.27
CA PHE A 477 8.04 6.98 -7.22
C PHE A 477 9.21 7.76 -6.60
N ASP A 478 10.45 7.45 -6.98
CA ASP A 478 11.61 8.21 -6.52
C ASP A 478 11.65 9.55 -7.24
N SER A 479 12.03 10.60 -6.49
CA SER A 479 12.25 11.90 -7.09
C SER A 479 13.39 11.77 -8.10
N ASN A 480 13.10 11.92 -9.40
CA ASN A 480 14.12 12.10 -10.43
C ASN A 480 14.95 13.39 -10.23
N LEU A 481 14.56 14.22 -9.27
CA LEU A 481 15.22 15.44 -8.84
C LEU A 481 16.30 15.11 -7.82
N ALA A 482 17.41 15.87 -7.84
CA ALA A 482 18.44 15.74 -6.82
C ALA A 482 17.86 16.11 -5.43
N PRO A 483 18.36 15.54 -4.32
CA PRO A 483 17.91 15.88 -2.98
C PRO A 483 17.97 17.40 -2.74
N GLY A 484 16.83 18.02 -2.48
CA GLY A 484 16.69 19.48 -2.27
C GLY A 484 16.42 20.32 -3.52
N GLU A 485 16.33 19.71 -4.70
CA GLU A 485 15.90 20.40 -5.93
C GLU A 485 14.37 20.47 -6.02
N LEU A 486 13.84 21.68 -6.25
CA LEU A 486 12.40 21.93 -6.34
C LEU A 486 11.88 21.61 -7.75
N LEU A 487 10.65 21.09 -7.84
CA LEU A 487 9.98 20.87 -9.12
C LEU A 487 9.69 22.21 -9.82
N LYS A 488 10.26 22.42 -11.00
CA LYS A 488 10.07 23.67 -11.76
C LYS A 488 8.64 23.79 -12.30
N CYS A 489 7.98 24.90 -12.01
CA CYS A 489 6.67 25.25 -12.56
C CYS A 489 6.80 26.27 -13.70
N ARG A 490 5.85 26.24 -14.65
CA ARG A 490 5.76 27.14 -15.81
C ARG A 490 4.38 27.79 -15.88
N LEU A 491 4.29 28.96 -16.51
CA LEU A 491 3.01 29.58 -16.85
C LEU A 491 2.42 28.93 -18.12
N LEU A 492 1.09 28.90 -18.24
CA LEU A 492 0.40 28.40 -19.45
C LEU A 492 0.82 29.16 -20.73
N GLY A 493 1.23 30.43 -20.60
CA GLY A 493 1.74 31.24 -21.70
C GLY A 493 3.12 30.82 -22.22
N GLU A 494 3.87 30.02 -21.46
CA GLU A 494 5.24 29.57 -21.78
C GLU A 494 5.24 28.21 -22.52
N THR A 495 4.07 27.73 -22.93
CA THR A 495 3.90 26.49 -23.70
C THR A 495 4.59 26.57 -25.07
N ILE A 496 5.26 25.48 -25.45
CA ILE A 496 6.00 25.41 -26.71
C ILE A 496 5.01 25.20 -27.87
N ARG A 497 5.06 26.12 -28.84
CA ARG A 497 4.16 26.13 -30.02
C ARG A 497 4.84 25.73 -31.33
N SER A 498 6.16 25.73 -31.34
CA SER A 498 6.95 25.44 -32.53
C SER A 498 8.27 24.78 -32.16
N PHE A 499 8.71 23.84 -32.98
CA PHE A 499 10.00 23.18 -32.84
C PHE A 499 10.74 23.22 -34.18
N THR A 500 12.06 23.46 -34.15
CA THR A 500 12.92 23.55 -35.33
C THR A 500 13.84 22.35 -35.42
N ILE A 501 13.84 21.65 -36.55
CA ILE A 501 14.71 20.50 -36.82
C ILE A 501 15.72 20.90 -37.87
N ASP A 502 17.00 20.76 -37.52
CA ASP A 502 18.12 20.92 -38.43
C ASP A 502 18.65 19.55 -38.85
N PHE A 503 18.72 19.29 -40.15
CA PHE A 503 19.24 18.03 -40.67
C PHE A 503 19.87 18.19 -42.06
N LYS A 504 20.66 17.20 -42.47
CA LYS A 504 21.24 17.14 -43.81
C LYS A 504 20.52 16.07 -44.61
N PHE A 505 20.11 16.40 -45.82
CA PHE A 505 19.45 15.46 -46.73
C PHE A 505 19.90 15.73 -48.17
N ARG A 506 20.29 14.69 -48.92
CA ARG A 506 20.85 14.81 -50.29
C ARG A 506 21.94 15.89 -50.41
N GLU A 507 22.91 15.88 -49.48
CA GLU A 507 24.01 16.87 -49.37
C GLU A 507 23.62 18.33 -49.03
N ASN A 508 22.34 18.65 -48.94
CA ASN A 508 21.83 19.97 -48.54
C ASN A 508 21.49 20.00 -47.05
N ALA A 509 21.75 21.13 -46.40
CA ALA A 509 21.31 21.39 -45.03
C ALA A 509 19.92 22.04 -45.04
N TYR A 510 18.99 21.48 -44.28
CA TYR A 510 17.63 21.98 -44.10
C TYR A 510 17.40 22.35 -42.64
N SER A 511 16.59 23.39 -42.44
CA SER A 511 16.06 23.81 -41.14
C SER A 511 14.56 24.00 -41.29
N VAL A 512 13.75 23.19 -40.58
CA VAL A 512 12.29 23.20 -40.72
C VAL A 512 11.64 23.50 -39.37
N SER A 513 10.76 24.51 -39.36
CA SER A 513 9.98 24.87 -38.17
C SER A 513 8.59 24.26 -38.21
N CYS A 514 8.36 23.22 -37.42
CA CYS A 514 7.07 22.57 -37.27
C CYS A 514 6.21 23.32 -36.24
N HIS A 515 4.96 23.66 -36.58
CA HIS A 515 4.02 24.36 -35.70
C HIS A 515 2.89 23.43 -35.24
N THR A 516 2.44 23.57 -33.99
CA THR A 516 1.40 22.70 -33.41
C THR A 516 0.06 22.76 -34.16
N ASP A 517 -0.35 23.96 -34.60
CA ASP A 517 -1.62 24.18 -35.31
C ASP A 517 -1.71 23.44 -36.66
N GLN A 518 -0.58 23.00 -37.21
CA GLN A 518 -0.49 22.27 -38.47
C GLN A 518 -0.53 20.75 -38.27
N LEU A 519 -0.17 20.26 -37.08
CA LEU A 519 -0.14 18.83 -36.76
C LEU A 519 -1.50 18.31 -36.30
N LEU A 520 -2.23 19.09 -35.51
CA LEU A 520 -3.55 18.72 -35.01
C LEU A 520 -4.54 19.88 -35.22
N ALA A 521 -5.63 19.61 -35.93
CA ALA A 521 -6.61 20.64 -36.21
C ALA A 521 -7.30 21.09 -34.90
N ARG A 522 -7.42 22.41 -34.67
CA ARG A 522 -8.07 22.97 -33.45
C ARG A 522 -9.48 22.44 -33.20
N LYS A 523 -10.20 22.00 -34.24
CA LYS A 523 -11.55 21.40 -34.12
C LYS A 523 -11.53 20.02 -33.43
N GLN A 524 -10.41 19.30 -33.53
CA GLN A 524 -10.25 17.98 -32.90
C GLN A 524 -9.95 18.13 -31.41
N VAL A 525 -9.28 19.21 -31.00
CA VAL A 525 -8.92 19.49 -29.61
C VAL A 525 -10.14 19.92 -28.80
N LYS A 526 -10.49 19.14 -27.78
CA LYS A 526 -11.59 19.46 -26.85
C LYS A 526 -11.13 19.54 -25.39
N GLY A 527 -11.95 20.23 -24.59
CA GLY A 527 -11.77 20.40 -23.15
C GLY A 527 -10.87 21.58 -22.75
N ASN A 528 -10.69 21.76 -21.45
CA ASN A 528 -9.88 22.83 -20.86
C ASN A 528 -8.38 22.64 -21.13
N TYR A 529 -7.65 23.75 -21.19
CA TYR A 529 -6.20 23.81 -21.44
C TYR A 529 -5.77 23.09 -22.73
N PRO A 530 -6.29 23.50 -23.91
CA PRO A 530 -5.93 22.91 -25.19
C PRO A 530 -4.45 23.10 -25.56
N GLU A 531 -3.80 24.13 -25.01
CA GLU A 531 -2.38 24.44 -25.29
C GLU A 531 -1.46 23.30 -24.87
N LEU A 532 -1.77 22.62 -23.75
CA LEU A 532 -0.98 21.50 -23.23
C LEU A 532 -1.08 20.25 -24.12
N LEU A 533 -2.23 20.03 -24.77
CA LEU A 533 -2.36 18.95 -25.76
C LEU A 533 -1.57 19.26 -27.01
N LEU A 534 -1.64 20.51 -27.49
CA LEU A 534 -0.91 20.95 -28.67
C LEU A 534 0.61 20.88 -28.46
N GLU A 535 1.11 21.29 -27.28
CA GLU A 535 2.51 21.12 -26.89
C GLU A 535 2.89 19.63 -26.86
N ALA A 536 2.06 18.77 -26.26
CA ALA A 536 2.33 17.33 -26.16
C ALA A 536 2.50 16.63 -27.53
N VAL A 537 1.71 17.02 -28.54
CA VAL A 537 1.79 16.44 -29.91
C VAL A 537 3.19 16.62 -30.54
N LEU A 538 3.94 17.66 -30.14
CA LEU A 538 5.31 17.86 -30.63
C LEU A 538 6.28 16.80 -30.13
N PHE A 539 6.02 16.21 -28.97
CA PHE A 539 6.94 15.31 -28.27
C PHE A 539 6.56 13.83 -28.36
N THR A 540 5.35 13.53 -28.85
CA THR A 540 4.89 12.14 -29.02
C THR A 540 5.60 11.44 -30.16
N SER A 541 6.31 10.36 -29.86
CA SER A 541 7.00 9.51 -30.85
C SER A 541 6.06 8.96 -31.91
N ASP A 542 4.79 8.75 -31.57
CA ASP A 542 3.79 8.21 -32.49
C ASP A 542 3.39 9.21 -33.59
N CYS A 543 3.77 10.48 -33.44
CA CYS A 543 3.63 11.53 -34.46
C CYS A 543 4.88 11.69 -35.34
N ALA A 544 5.92 10.86 -35.17
CA ALA A 544 7.13 10.95 -36.00
C ALA A 544 6.83 10.79 -37.49
N GLU A 545 5.95 9.85 -37.88
CA GLU A 545 5.53 9.68 -39.27
C GLU A 545 4.77 10.91 -39.82
N LEU A 546 3.97 11.58 -38.98
CA LEU A 546 3.35 12.84 -39.36
C LEU A 546 4.39 13.91 -39.65
N LEU A 547 5.37 14.04 -38.76
CA LEU A 547 6.42 15.04 -38.87
C LEU A 547 7.27 14.79 -40.13
N VAL A 548 7.63 13.53 -40.41
CA VAL A 548 8.33 13.16 -41.65
C VAL A 548 7.52 13.56 -42.87
N THR A 549 6.24 13.20 -42.92
CA THR A 549 5.36 13.54 -44.05
C THR A 549 5.22 15.05 -44.22
N PHE A 550 5.05 15.78 -43.11
CA PHE A 550 4.92 17.23 -43.10
C PHE A 550 6.20 17.92 -43.58
N ILE A 551 7.37 17.48 -43.09
CA ILE A 551 8.68 17.98 -43.52
C ILE A 551 8.88 17.73 -45.02
N ALA A 552 8.53 16.53 -45.49
CA ALA A 552 8.66 16.17 -46.90
C ALA A 552 7.74 17.01 -47.81
N GLN A 553 6.52 17.32 -47.36
CA GLN A 553 5.60 18.22 -48.08
C GLN A 553 6.07 19.67 -48.07
N GLN A 554 6.55 20.18 -46.92
CA GLN A 554 7.00 21.56 -46.82
C GLN A 554 8.25 21.86 -47.67
N LEU A 555 9.12 20.87 -47.83
CA LEU A 555 10.36 20.99 -48.59
C LEU A 555 10.24 20.52 -50.05
N ASP A 556 9.02 20.17 -50.51
CA ASP A 556 8.77 19.58 -51.85
C ASP A 556 9.68 18.37 -52.16
N LEU A 557 9.97 17.54 -51.15
CA LEU A 557 10.86 16.37 -51.25
C LEU A 557 10.14 15.08 -51.68
N LEU A 558 8.82 15.13 -51.87
CA LEU A 558 8.03 13.99 -52.31
C LEU A 558 8.19 13.73 -53.83
N PRO A 559 8.28 12.46 -54.28
CA PRO A 559 8.23 11.22 -53.50
C PRO A 559 9.58 10.85 -52.87
N LEU A 560 9.54 10.26 -51.68
CA LEU A 560 10.70 9.70 -50.97
C LEU A 560 10.89 8.21 -51.32
N SER A 561 12.15 7.74 -51.43
CA SER A 561 12.44 6.30 -51.45
C SER A 561 12.29 5.66 -50.05
N GLU A 562 12.19 4.33 -49.95
CA GLU A 562 12.11 3.63 -48.65
C GLU A 562 13.32 3.95 -47.74
N ASP A 563 14.53 4.00 -48.31
CA ASP A 563 15.75 4.33 -47.58
C ASP A 563 15.76 5.79 -47.11
N GLU A 564 15.29 6.72 -47.96
CA GLU A 564 15.19 8.14 -47.62
C GLU A 564 14.14 8.40 -46.54
N HIS A 565 13.03 7.67 -46.59
CA HIS A 565 11.99 7.72 -45.57
C HIS A 565 12.50 7.19 -44.23
N ALA A 566 13.18 6.04 -44.22
CA ALA A 566 13.79 5.47 -43.02
C ALA A 566 14.85 6.42 -42.41
N TYR A 567 15.66 7.08 -43.25
CA TYR A 567 16.61 8.09 -42.81
C TYR A 567 15.92 9.28 -42.13
N LEU A 568 14.92 9.90 -42.78
CA LEU A 568 14.20 11.03 -42.21
C LEU A 568 13.47 10.65 -40.91
N HIS A 569 12.86 9.47 -40.85
CA HIS A 569 12.23 8.97 -39.64
C HIS A 569 13.24 8.79 -38.50
N THR A 570 14.45 8.32 -38.79
CA THR A 570 15.53 8.20 -37.80
C THR A 570 16.00 9.58 -37.32
N VAL A 571 16.15 10.55 -38.23
CA VAL A 571 16.53 11.93 -37.92
C VAL A 571 15.50 12.60 -37.00
N VAL A 572 14.22 12.47 -37.32
CA VAL A 572 13.13 13.04 -36.50
C VAL A 572 13.13 12.43 -35.10
N ASN A 573 13.23 11.10 -34.99
CA ASN A 573 13.27 10.44 -33.68
C ASN A 573 14.51 10.85 -32.86
N GLN A 574 15.69 10.93 -33.49
CA GLN A 574 16.90 11.40 -32.84
C GLN A 574 16.76 12.85 -32.37
N ALA A 575 16.12 13.72 -33.17
CA ALA A 575 15.85 15.09 -32.77
C ALA A 575 14.92 15.12 -31.54
N LEU A 576 13.81 14.37 -31.56
CA LEU A 576 12.87 14.28 -30.44
C LEU A 576 13.55 13.75 -29.15
N GLU A 577 14.36 12.71 -29.26
CA GLU A 577 15.14 12.19 -28.12
C GLU A 577 16.14 13.21 -27.57
N ASN A 578 16.86 13.90 -28.46
CA ASN A 578 17.85 14.89 -28.06
C ASN A 578 17.23 16.09 -27.34
N ILE A 579 16.06 16.56 -27.79
CA ILE A 579 15.31 17.63 -27.12
C ILE A 579 14.91 17.19 -25.72
N THR A 580 14.32 15.99 -25.61
CA THR A 580 13.86 15.42 -24.35
C THR A 580 15.01 15.29 -23.35
N LYS A 581 16.20 14.90 -23.81
CA LYS A 581 17.41 14.76 -22.97
C LYS A 581 18.06 16.10 -22.60
N ARG A 582 18.03 17.11 -23.49
CA ARG A 582 18.67 18.41 -23.27
C ARG A 582 17.90 19.32 -22.31
N GLY A 583 16.57 19.18 -22.22
CA GLY A 583 15.74 19.98 -21.31
C GLY A 583 15.57 21.47 -21.69
N ILE A 584 16.28 21.94 -22.73
CA ILE A 584 16.29 23.34 -23.17
C ILE A 584 16.29 23.37 -24.71
N LEU A 585 15.44 24.23 -25.29
CA LEU A 585 15.36 24.51 -26.73
C LEU A 585 16.24 25.71 -27.14
N ASP A 586 16.58 25.80 -28.43
CA ASP A 586 17.53 26.79 -28.99
C ASP A 586 17.16 28.28 -28.77
N LYS A 587 15.92 28.58 -28.33
CA LYS A 587 15.45 29.94 -27.99
C LYS A 587 15.44 30.25 -26.48
N GLY A 588 16.04 29.41 -25.65
CA GLY A 588 16.00 29.56 -24.18
C GLY A 588 14.63 29.22 -23.58
N GLN A 589 13.75 28.57 -24.34
CA GLN A 589 12.50 28.03 -23.82
C GLN A 589 12.80 26.76 -23.01
N GLU A 590 12.40 26.76 -21.74
CA GLU A 590 12.54 25.61 -20.86
C GLU A 590 11.47 24.56 -21.16
N LEU A 591 11.89 23.31 -21.32
CA LEU A 591 10.97 22.18 -21.45
C LEU A 591 10.24 21.91 -20.13
N PRO A 592 9.07 21.26 -20.18
CA PRO A 592 8.46 20.71 -18.98
C PRO A 592 9.47 19.83 -18.22
N ALA A 593 9.32 19.73 -16.89
CA ALA A 593 10.14 18.84 -16.09
C ALA A 593 10.12 17.41 -16.66
N PRO A 594 11.23 16.63 -16.59
CA PRO A 594 11.32 15.31 -17.21
C PRO A 594 10.20 14.32 -16.84
N LEU A 595 9.53 14.56 -15.70
CA LEU A 595 8.33 13.83 -15.27
C LEU A 595 7.16 13.90 -16.27
N PHE A 596 7.12 14.91 -17.14
CA PHE A 596 6.03 15.15 -18.08
C PHE A 596 5.92 14.09 -19.18
N LEU A 597 7.04 13.67 -19.77
CA LEU A 597 7.05 12.76 -20.92
C LEU A 597 7.54 11.38 -20.48
N ASN A 598 6.67 10.39 -20.59
CA ASN A 598 6.99 9.00 -20.31
C ASN A 598 6.92 8.18 -21.61
N VAL A 599 8.04 7.60 -22.03
CA VAL A 599 8.03 6.62 -23.13
C VAL A 599 7.69 5.28 -22.53
N TRP A 600 6.62 4.65 -23.02
CA TRP A 600 6.15 3.39 -22.45
C TRP A 600 7.22 2.31 -22.54
N SER A 601 7.55 1.74 -21.39
CA SER A 601 8.34 0.52 -21.24
C SER A 601 7.56 -0.49 -20.41
N GLU A 602 8.07 -1.73 -20.35
CA GLU A 602 7.47 -2.79 -19.52
C GLU A 602 7.26 -2.27 -18.08
N PRO A 603 6.00 -2.20 -17.59
CA PRO A 603 5.64 -1.37 -16.44
C PRO A 603 5.85 -2.11 -15.11
N TRP A 604 7.08 -2.57 -14.84
CA TRP A 604 7.38 -3.22 -13.57
C TRP A 604 7.86 -2.23 -12.52
N ASN A 605 6.92 -1.84 -11.67
CA ASN A 605 7.17 -0.97 -10.54
C ASN A 605 6.41 -1.51 -9.32
N PRO A 606 6.94 -2.57 -8.68
CA PRO A 606 6.25 -3.23 -7.58
C PRO A 606 6.17 -2.30 -6.36
N VAL A 607 5.02 -2.32 -5.69
CA VAL A 607 4.72 -1.48 -4.50
C VAL A 607 4.30 -2.35 -3.32
N ILE A 608 3.52 -3.39 -3.59
CA ILE A 608 3.04 -4.37 -2.63
C ILE A 608 3.50 -5.75 -3.08
N LEU A 609 3.91 -6.56 -2.12
CA LEU A 609 4.12 -7.99 -2.27
C LEU A 609 2.97 -8.73 -1.60
N SER A 610 2.13 -9.37 -2.42
CA SER A 610 1.15 -10.36 -1.95
C SER A 610 1.78 -11.75 -2.05
N TRP A 611 1.66 -12.53 -0.99
CA TRP A 611 2.22 -13.88 -0.91
C TRP A 611 1.19 -14.86 -0.35
N ARG A 612 1.34 -16.13 -0.75
CA ARG A 612 0.56 -17.25 -0.26
C ARG A 612 1.50 -18.43 -0.04
N ALA A 613 1.47 -19.01 1.16
CA ALA A 613 2.21 -20.19 1.55
C ALA A 613 1.23 -21.30 1.96
N LEU A 614 1.57 -22.53 1.63
CA LEU A 614 0.84 -23.72 2.08
C LEU A 614 1.67 -24.37 3.17
N TYR A 615 1.19 -24.33 4.41
CA TYR A 615 1.80 -24.98 5.56
C TYR A 615 1.16 -26.35 5.77
N TYR A 616 1.98 -27.39 5.88
CA TYR A 616 1.52 -28.77 6.07
C TYR A 616 1.90 -29.23 7.48
N PRO A 617 0.98 -29.14 8.46
CA PRO A 617 1.26 -29.59 9.82
C PRO A 617 1.38 -31.11 9.90
N ASP A 618 2.22 -31.60 10.83
CA ASP A 618 2.26 -33.03 11.14
C ASP A 618 0.98 -33.44 11.87
N GLN A 619 0.13 -34.21 11.21
CA GLN A 619 -1.15 -34.68 11.74
C GLN A 619 -1.01 -35.48 13.04
N ASN A 620 0.13 -36.14 13.24
CA ASN A 620 0.42 -36.87 14.48
C ASN A 620 0.57 -35.91 15.68
N LEU A 621 0.95 -34.65 15.46
CA LEU A 621 1.06 -33.62 16.49
C LEU A 621 -0.26 -32.90 16.78
N VAL A 622 -1.14 -32.77 15.78
CA VAL A 622 -2.42 -32.03 15.91
C VAL A 622 -3.51 -32.89 16.60
N SER A 623 -3.31 -34.20 16.66
CA SER A 623 -4.26 -35.12 17.29
C SER A 623 -4.40 -34.89 18.81
N SER A 624 -5.52 -35.34 19.40
CA SER A 624 -5.79 -35.24 20.84
C SER A 624 -4.75 -35.92 21.74
N HIS A 625 -3.94 -36.82 21.16
CA HIS A 625 -2.84 -37.50 21.82
C HIS A 625 -1.59 -37.38 20.93
N PRO A 626 -0.85 -36.27 21.02
CA PRO A 626 0.24 -35.96 20.10
C PRO A 626 1.34 -37.04 20.16
N LYS A 627 1.81 -37.48 18.99
CA LYS A 627 2.92 -38.43 18.84
C LYS A 627 4.08 -37.80 18.08
N LEU A 628 5.29 -37.98 18.61
CA LEU A 628 6.54 -37.44 18.07
C LEU A 628 7.27 -38.45 17.15
N ASP A 629 6.54 -39.39 16.55
CA ASP A 629 7.12 -40.51 15.79
C ASP A 629 8.06 -40.04 14.65
N HIS A 630 7.83 -38.84 14.11
CA HIS A 630 8.61 -38.23 13.02
C HIS A 630 9.62 -37.15 13.48
N TRP A 631 9.83 -37.00 14.78
CA TRP A 631 10.64 -35.93 15.36
C TRP A 631 11.73 -36.48 16.27
N ASN A 632 12.98 -36.09 16.01
CA ASN A 632 14.11 -36.45 16.84
C ASN A 632 14.61 -35.23 17.61
N PHE A 633 14.73 -35.37 18.93
CA PHE A 633 15.29 -34.33 19.77
C PHE A 633 16.82 -34.30 19.65
N GLN A 634 17.38 -33.18 19.16
CA GLN A 634 18.83 -32.97 19.02
C GLN A 634 19.38 -32.07 20.14
N GLY A 635 18.99 -32.34 21.38
CA GLY A 635 19.52 -31.67 22.58
C GLY A 635 18.91 -30.30 22.89
N THR A 636 18.64 -29.47 21.89
CA THR A 636 17.99 -28.14 22.07
C THR A 636 16.69 -27.99 21.30
N ASP A 637 16.52 -28.73 20.19
CA ASP A 637 15.36 -28.60 19.31
C ASP A 637 14.95 -29.95 18.71
N TYR A 638 13.72 -30.02 18.22
CA TYR A 638 13.22 -31.18 17.49
C TYR A 638 13.45 -31.01 15.99
N VAL A 639 13.99 -32.05 15.34
CA VAL A 639 14.23 -32.06 13.89
C VAL A 639 13.33 -33.11 13.26
N TYR A 640 12.56 -32.68 12.25
CA TYR A 640 11.74 -33.55 11.43
C TYR A 640 12.62 -34.42 10.54
N HIS A 641 12.40 -35.74 10.53
CA HIS A 641 13.27 -36.69 9.82
C HIS A 641 12.56 -37.54 8.77
N ASN A 642 11.25 -37.34 8.53
CA ASN A 642 10.53 -38.06 7.50
C ASN A 642 10.77 -37.43 6.12
N SER A 643 10.66 -38.22 5.04
CA SER A 643 11.12 -37.82 3.71
C SER A 643 10.20 -36.81 3.01
N GLU A 644 8.88 -36.80 3.27
CA GLU A 644 7.93 -35.84 2.69
C GLU A 644 6.74 -35.57 3.63
N PRO A 645 6.26 -34.32 3.76
CA PRO A 645 5.06 -34.00 4.53
C PRO A 645 3.79 -34.48 3.82
N ASP A 646 2.75 -34.87 4.59
CA ASP A 646 1.44 -35.19 4.01
C ASP A 646 0.80 -33.92 3.42
N THR A 647 0.58 -33.92 2.09
CA THR A 647 0.06 -32.76 1.35
C THR A 647 -1.47 -32.71 1.27
N ARG A 648 -2.18 -33.66 1.88
CA ARG A 648 -3.65 -33.73 1.82
C ARG A 648 -4.35 -32.62 2.58
N GLU A 649 -3.78 -32.19 3.69
CA GLU A 649 -4.33 -31.14 4.55
C GLU A 649 -3.30 -30.02 4.68
N SER A 650 -3.61 -28.88 4.06
CA SER A 650 -2.78 -27.69 4.13
C SER A 650 -3.50 -26.57 4.86
N VAL A 651 -2.75 -25.83 5.65
CA VAL A 651 -3.15 -24.54 6.20
C VAL A 651 -2.64 -23.48 5.23
N VAL A 652 -3.57 -22.75 4.63
CA VAL A 652 -3.23 -21.62 3.76
C VAL A 652 -2.88 -20.44 4.63
N ILE A 653 -1.69 -19.88 4.42
CA ILE A 653 -1.24 -18.64 5.06
C ILE A 653 -1.01 -17.64 3.93
N GLU A 654 -1.61 -16.46 4.05
CA GLU A 654 -1.47 -15.41 3.04
C GLU A 654 -1.35 -14.05 3.69
N GLY A 655 -0.75 -13.11 2.95
CA GLY A 655 -0.58 -11.75 3.43
C GLY A 655 -0.08 -10.82 2.33
N SER A 656 -0.15 -9.53 2.62
CA SER A 656 0.30 -8.46 1.75
C SER A 656 1.17 -7.48 2.53
N ILE A 657 2.29 -7.06 1.94
CA ILE A 657 3.27 -6.18 2.60
C ILE A 657 3.70 -5.09 1.62
N PHE A 658 3.80 -3.83 2.10
CA PHE A 658 4.40 -2.75 1.33
C PHE A 658 5.90 -2.95 1.19
N LEU A 659 6.40 -2.86 -0.04
CA LEU A 659 7.83 -2.95 -0.32
C LEU A 659 8.52 -1.63 0.05
N THR A 660 9.63 -1.75 0.77
CA THR A 660 10.50 -0.61 1.07
C THR A 660 11.38 -0.25 -0.14
N PRO A 661 11.81 1.02 -0.26
CA PRO A 661 12.92 1.38 -1.16
C PRO A 661 14.17 0.55 -0.83
N ILE A 662 15.05 0.35 -1.83
CA ILE A 662 16.37 -0.29 -1.66
C ILE A 662 17.30 0.63 -0.87
#